data_AF-A0A8S0QDU1-F1
#
_entry.id   AF-A0A8S0QDU1-F1
#
_cell.length_a   1.000
_cell.length_b   1.000
_cell.length_c   1.000
_cell.angle_alpha   90.00
_cell.angle_beta   90.00
_cell.angle_gamma   90.00
#
_symmetry.space_group_name_H-M   'P 1'
#
loop_
_entity.id
_entity.type
_entity.pdbx_description
1 polymer ?
#
loop_
_entity_poly.entity_id
_entity_poly.type
_entity_poly.pdbx_seq_one_letter_code
_entity_poly.pdbx_strand_id
1 'polypeptide(L)'
;MEASYILCGGVSTLALKSPGSLSLRLRPNEMISLYSYSRNNGVFFSSRIPRRILAGRSSGAEAVSTKRRSRETREDSGAASKKSFKRVAESTESGRQLGAQKNGPSSVRALYQNGDPLGRRDLGKGVVQWICQGMKAMASDFAMADMQGEFSELKQRMGPGLTFVIQAQPYLNAIPMPLGLEAICLKACTHYPTLFDNFQRELRDVLQDLQQKSLISNWRETESWKLLKELANSAQHRAISRKTSQSKSVHGVLGLDLEKVKAIQNKIDEFTNQMSDLLRVERDAELEFTQEELNAVPTPDENSNSAKPIEFLVSHPQTEQELCDTICNLTAASTSTGLGGMHLVLFKVEGNHRLPPTNLSPGDMVCVRTCDTRGAGTTSCMQGFVNNFGEDGCSISVALESRHGDSTFSKLFGKNVRIDRIYGLADTITYERNCEALMMLQKKGLKKKNPSITVVATVFGDKEDVACMEGNKLVDWAEEDLNGLLDTGFYDSSQQKAIALGLNKKRPILIIQGPPGTGKTGVLREIISAVIRQGQRVLVTAPTNAAVDNMVEKLSEIGSNVVRVGNPARISPAVASKSLAEIVNTKLADFKSEFERKKSNLRRDLSHCLKDDSLAAGIRQLLKQLGKTMKKKERETVKEILSSAQVVLATNIGAADPLVRCLDSFDLVVIDEAGQAIEPSCWIPILLGKRCILAGDQFQLAPIILSRKALEGGLGVSFLERAETFHEGVLATKLTTQYRMNDAIASWASKEMYNGLLKSSSSVTSHLLADSPFVKELAPQPSLCSLLMLLKCNS
;
A
#
# COMPACT_ATOMS: atom_id res chain seq x y z
N MET A 1 27.01 -54.42 -14.31
CA MET A 1 28.02 -53.94 -15.28
C MET A 1 27.86 -52.43 -15.29
N GLU A 2 28.79 -51.56 -14.90
CA GLU A 2 30.23 -51.64 -14.68
C GLU A 2 30.59 -51.08 -13.29
N ALA A 3 31.78 -51.47 -12.82
CA ALA A 3 32.34 -51.13 -11.53
C ALA A 3 33.26 -49.90 -11.63
N SER A 4 33.40 -49.16 -10.54
CA SER A 4 34.66 -48.47 -10.20
C SER A 4 34.74 -48.25 -8.69
N TYR A 5 35.65 -49.01 -8.09
CA TYR A 5 36.13 -48.93 -6.71
C TYR A 5 37.01 -47.69 -6.52
N ILE A 6 36.90 -46.99 -5.39
CA ILE A 6 38.06 -46.50 -4.61
C ILE A 6 37.72 -46.62 -3.11
N LEU A 7 38.70 -47.18 -2.38
CA LEU A 7 38.73 -47.66 -1.01
C LEU A 7 39.32 -46.64 -0.04
N CYS A 8 39.03 -46.87 1.26
CA CYS A 8 39.79 -46.51 2.46
C CYS A 8 39.80 -45.03 2.92
N GLY A 9 39.57 -44.73 4.20
CA GLY A 9 39.37 -45.60 5.36
C GLY A 9 39.41 -44.85 6.69
N GLY A 10 39.00 -45.57 7.73
CA GLY A 10 39.41 -45.35 9.12
C GLY A 10 38.51 -44.45 9.98
N VAL A 11 38.25 -44.68 11.26
CA VAL A 11 38.62 -45.72 12.24
C VAL A 11 37.69 -45.49 13.46
N SER A 12 37.25 -46.58 14.12
CA SER A 12 36.76 -46.71 15.52
C SER A 12 35.54 -45.89 15.97
N THR A 13 34.36 -46.45 16.25
CA THR A 13 33.99 -47.49 17.24
C THR A 13 34.53 -47.24 18.66
N LEU A 14 33.66 -46.76 19.56
CA LEU A 14 33.69 -47.12 20.97
C LEU A 14 32.25 -47.15 21.51
N ALA A 15 31.83 -48.37 21.81
CA ALA A 15 30.61 -48.71 22.52
C ALA A 15 30.66 -48.22 23.97
N LEU A 16 29.49 -48.14 24.63
CA LEU A 16 29.21 -48.89 25.87
C LEU A 16 27.79 -48.60 26.41
N LYS A 17 27.03 -49.68 26.57
CA LYS A 17 26.16 -50.04 27.70
C LYS A 17 24.85 -49.27 27.97
N SER A 18 23.75 -49.94 27.63
CA SER A 18 22.59 -50.15 28.53
C SER A 18 23.00 -51.17 29.65
N PRO A 19 22.24 -51.44 30.75
CA PRO A 19 20.78 -51.40 30.87
C PRO A 19 20.21 -50.85 32.20
N GLY A 20 18.89 -50.68 32.29
CA GLY A 20 18.21 -50.32 33.54
C GLY A 20 16.70 -50.18 33.38
N SER A 21 16.00 -51.30 33.32
CA SER A 21 14.55 -51.43 33.36
C SER A 21 13.98 -51.07 34.74
N LEU A 22 12.92 -50.26 34.80
CA LEU A 22 11.92 -50.32 35.87
C LEU A 22 10.57 -49.86 35.33
N SER A 23 9.68 -50.83 35.19
CA SER A 23 8.27 -50.66 34.89
C SER A 23 7.48 -50.44 36.18
N LEU A 24 6.57 -49.48 36.20
CA LEU A 24 5.37 -49.52 37.04
C LEU A 24 4.20 -48.90 36.26
N ARG A 25 3.31 -49.78 35.79
CA ARG A 25 1.93 -49.43 35.40
C ARG A 25 1.09 -49.30 36.67
N LEU A 26 0.12 -48.39 36.67
CA LEU A 26 -1.32 -48.67 36.92
C LEU A 26 -2.16 -47.42 36.57
N ARG A 27 -3.40 -47.68 36.16
CA ARG A 27 -4.32 -46.85 35.35
C ARG A 27 -5.38 -46.07 36.22
N PRO A 28 -6.61 -45.74 35.77
CA PRO A 28 -7.08 -44.38 35.42
C PRO A 28 -8.43 -43.99 36.13
N ASN A 29 -9.13 -42.95 35.60
CA ASN A 29 -10.49 -42.44 35.93
C ASN A 29 -10.52 -41.45 37.13
N GLU A 30 -11.32 -40.38 37.19
CA GLU A 30 -12.73 -40.19 36.79
C GLU A 30 -13.06 -38.75 36.33
N MET A 31 -14.26 -38.65 35.76
CA MET A 31 -14.96 -37.53 35.15
C MET A 31 -15.97 -36.92 36.15
N ILE A 32 -16.43 -35.68 35.88
CA ILE A 32 -17.70 -35.03 36.33
C ILE A 32 -17.67 -34.23 37.66
N SER A 33 -17.91 -32.90 37.56
CA SER A 33 -19.16 -32.24 38.04
C SER A 33 -19.00 -30.72 38.22
N LEU A 34 -19.96 -29.99 37.66
CA LEU A 34 -20.30 -28.60 38.00
C LEU A 34 -20.59 -28.42 39.50
N TYR A 35 -20.33 -27.23 40.05
CA TYR A 35 -21.32 -26.41 40.79
C TYR A 35 -20.80 -24.98 41.03
N SER A 36 -21.75 -24.06 40.98
CA SER A 36 -21.71 -22.61 41.26
C SER A 36 -21.62 -22.28 42.76
N TYR A 37 -21.04 -21.12 43.13
CA TYR A 37 -21.64 -20.07 44.00
C TYR A 37 -20.64 -18.96 44.43
N SER A 38 -20.94 -17.72 44.01
CA SER A 38 -21.07 -16.47 44.80
C SER A 38 -20.23 -16.15 46.07
N ARG A 39 -19.63 -14.93 46.00
CA ARG A 39 -19.53 -13.81 47.00
C ARG A 39 -18.47 -13.80 48.13
N ASN A 40 -17.74 -12.68 48.08
CA ASN A 40 -17.43 -11.68 49.13
C ASN A 40 -16.18 -11.77 50.02
N ASN A 41 -15.73 -10.54 50.34
CA ASN A 41 -14.69 -10.06 51.26
C ASN A 41 -13.25 -10.22 50.73
N GLY A 42 -12.43 -9.18 50.53
CA GLY A 42 -12.42 -7.81 51.04
C GLY A 42 -11.25 -7.67 52.00
N VAL A 43 -10.13 -7.06 51.58
CA VAL A 43 -9.11 -6.49 52.49
C VAL A 43 -8.45 -5.26 51.87
N PHE A 44 -8.52 -4.18 52.64
CA PHE A 44 -7.84 -2.90 52.50
C PHE A 44 -6.31 -3.03 52.45
N PHE A 45 -5.64 -2.16 51.69
CA PHE A 45 -4.43 -1.49 52.19
C PHE A 45 -4.32 -0.07 51.63
N SER A 46 -4.25 0.89 52.56
CA SER A 46 -3.98 2.29 52.31
C SER A 46 -2.47 2.53 52.41
N SER A 47 -1.90 3.40 51.57
CA SER A 47 -0.74 4.17 51.99
C SER A 47 -0.65 5.52 51.28
N ARG A 48 -0.63 6.52 52.15
CA ARG A 48 -0.62 7.98 52.01
C ARG A 48 0.41 8.61 51.06
N ILE A 49 -0.06 9.76 50.57
CA ILE A 49 0.59 10.96 50.02
C ILE A 49 1.73 11.49 50.93
N PRO A 50 2.65 12.32 50.39
CA PRO A 50 2.73 13.68 50.95
C PRO A 50 2.74 14.80 49.88
N ARG A 51 1.97 15.86 50.17
CA ARG A 51 2.00 17.18 49.54
C ARG A 51 3.12 18.01 50.19
N ARG A 52 3.75 18.90 49.42
CA ARG A 52 4.36 20.13 49.94
C ARG A 52 3.82 21.34 49.16
N ILE A 53 3.47 22.36 49.93
CA ILE A 53 2.90 23.67 49.58
C ILE A 53 3.96 24.74 49.91
N LEU A 54 3.99 25.84 49.14
CA LEU A 54 4.13 27.26 49.57
C LEU A 54 4.21 28.13 48.30
N ALA A 55 3.18 28.94 47.98
CA ALA A 55 3.01 30.39 48.28
C ALA A 55 3.93 31.30 47.42
N GLY A 56 3.54 32.42 46.79
CA GLY A 56 2.31 33.23 46.72
C GLY A 56 2.63 34.57 46.00
N ARG A 57 1.61 35.44 45.82
CA ARG A 57 1.57 36.83 45.26
C ARG A 57 1.47 36.94 43.72
N SER A 58 0.39 37.43 43.08
CA SER A 58 -0.47 38.66 43.16
C SER A 58 0.01 39.83 42.31
N SER A 59 -0.73 40.19 41.23
CA SER A 59 -1.24 41.56 40.91
C SER A 59 -1.54 41.80 39.41
N GLY A 60 -2.68 42.45 39.12
CA GLY A 60 -3.02 43.18 37.86
C GLY A 60 -3.98 42.43 36.92
N ALA A 61 -5.30 42.65 36.90
CA ALA A 61 -6.09 43.82 36.42
C ALA A 61 -5.76 44.19 34.94
N GLU A 62 -6.67 44.47 34.00
CA GLU A 62 -8.13 44.41 33.84
C GLU A 62 -8.43 44.78 32.34
N ALA A 63 -9.70 44.69 31.92
CA ALA A 63 -10.34 45.26 30.71
C ALA A 63 -10.06 44.59 29.33
N VAL A 64 -11.02 43.89 28.68
CA VAL A 64 -12.34 44.29 28.13
C VAL A 64 -12.23 45.27 26.94
N SER A 65 -12.53 44.80 25.72
CA SER A 65 -13.65 45.33 24.92
C SER A 65 -13.92 44.50 23.65
N THR A 66 -15.16 44.05 23.53
CA THR A 66 -15.79 43.50 22.32
C THR A 66 -17.10 44.26 22.11
N LYS A 67 -17.25 44.92 20.95
CA LYS A 67 -18.53 45.40 20.37
C LYS A 67 -18.31 45.48 18.85
N ARG A 68 -19.00 44.70 18.02
CA ARG A 68 -20.42 44.73 17.55
C ARG A 68 -20.61 45.58 16.29
N ARG A 69 -21.51 45.07 15.43
CA ARG A 69 -22.23 45.68 14.28
C ARG A 69 -21.48 45.68 12.93
N SER A 70 -22.11 45.53 11.77
CA SER A 70 -23.52 45.29 11.38
C SER A 70 -23.60 44.90 9.90
N ARG A 71 -24.71 44.25 9.54
CA ARG A 71 -25.23 43.95 8.19
C ARG A 71 -25.36 45.18 7.30
N GLU A 72 -25.20 44.96 5.99
CA GLU A 72 -26.02 45.59 4.95
C GLU A 72 -26.28 44.60 3.81
N THR A 73 -27.40 44.79 3.13
CA THR A 73 -28.14 43.87 2.25
C THR A 73 -28.41 44.51 0.90
N ARG A 74 -28.77 43.68 -0.09
CA ARG A 74 -29.57 43.90 -1.33
C ARG A 74 -28.76 43.83 -2.64
N GLU A 75 -29.03 42.82 -3.48
CA GLU A 75 -30.01 42.75 -4.61
C GLU A 75 -29.26 43.02 -5.93
N ASP A 76 -29.56 42.54 -7.13
CA ASP A 76 -30.27 41.39 -7.72
C ASP A 76 -30.03 41.52 -9.26
N SER A 77 -30.41 40.52 -10.06
CA SER A 77 -30.45 40.49 -11.56
C SER A 77 -29.12 40.31 -12.33
N GLY A 78 -29.01 39.55 -13.43
CA GLY A 78 -29.96 38.74 -14.21
C GLY A 78 -29.56 38.71 -15.71
N ALA A 79 -29.28 37.51 -16.25
CA ALA A 79 -29.38 37.08 -17.67
C ALA A 79 -28.56 37.86 -18.76
N ALA A 80 -28.21 37.39 -19.97
CA ALA A 80 -28.47 36.19 -20.75
C ALA A 80 -27.39 36.02 -21.86
N SER A 81 -27.21 34.76 -22.25
CA SER A 81 -26.71 34.16 -23.49
C SER A 81 -26.68 34.98 -24.81
N LYS A 82 -25.62 34.80 -25.63
CA LYS A 82 -25.74 34.29 -27.03
C LYS A 82 -24.39 33.99 -27.70
N LYS A 83 -24.38 32.82 -28.38
CA LYS A 83 -23.43 32.31 -29.41
C LYS A 83 -23.43 33.28 -30.63
N SER A 84 -22.45 33.37 -31.54
CA SER A 84 -21.92 32.29 -32.39
C SER A 84 -20.95 32.82 -33.49
N PHE A 85 -20.19 31.88 -34.08
CA PHE A 85 -19.67 31.77 -35.46
C PHE A 85 -18.29 32.32 -35.93
N LYS A 86 -17.66 31.40 -36.71
CA LYS A 86 -16.32 31.31 -37.33
C LYS A 86 -16.18 32.04 -38.68
N ARG A 87 -14.93 32.40 -39.06
CA ARG A 87 -14.16 32.09 -40.32
C ARG A 87 -12.94 33.05 -40.41
N VAL A 88 -11.67 32.62 -40.33
CA VAL A 88 -10.72 32.02 -41.31
C VAL A 88 -10.16 32.98 -42.39
N ALA A 89 -8.82 33.20 -42.30
CA ALA A 89 -7.80 33.59 -43.31
C ALA A 89 -7.90 35.00 -43.97
N GLU A 90 -6.85 35.77 -44.30
CA GLU A 90 -5.38 35.59 -44.33
C GLU A 90 -4.66 36.98 -44.43
N SER A 91 -3.46 37.07 -43.84
CA SER A 91 -2.29 37.98 -44.05
C SER A 91 -2.44 39.47 -44.45
N THR A 92 -1.93 40.39 -43.61
CA THR A 92 -0.68 41.18 -43.81
C THR A 92 -0.39 42.12 -42.63
N GLU A 93 0.89 42.43 -42.44
CA GLU A 93 1.55 42.98 -41.24
C GLU A 93 1.16 44.42 -40.83
N SER A 94 1.03 44.67 -39.52
CA SER A 94 1.87 45.63 -38.76
C SER A 94 1.29 45.96 -37.38
N GLY A 95 2.13 45.92 -36.33
CA GLY A 95 2.03 46.83 -35.18
C GLY A 95 1.35 46.35 -33.87
N ARG A 96 2.20 46.09 -32.86
CA ARG A 96 2.05 46.39 -31.42
C ARG A 96 1.26 45.46 -30.47
N GLN A 97 1.96 45.17 -29.35
CA GLN A 97 1.49 44.89 -27.98
C GLN A 97 0.81 43.54 -27.70
N LEU A 98 1.62 42.56 -27.28
CA LEU A 98 1.17 41.41 -26.51
C LEU A 98 1.10 41.75 -25.02
N GLY A 99 -0.14 41.80 -24.53
CA GLY A 99 -0.49 41.97 -23.12
C GLY A 99 -0.24 40.72 -22.28
N ALA A 100 -0.07 40.98 -20.98
CA ALA A 100 0.14 40.02 -19.92
C ALA A 100 -1.04 39.04 -19.76
N GLN A 101 -0.76 37.74 -19.80
CA GLN A 101 -1.65 36.72 -19.23
C GLN A 101 -1.32 36.51 -17.74
N LYS A 102 -2.33 36.76 -16.91
CA LYS A 102 -2.34 36.49 -15.46
C LYS A 102 -2.32 34.98 -15.21
N ASN A 103 -1.24 34.46 -14.64
CA ASN A 103 -1.25 33.20 -13.88
C ASN A 103 -1.56 33.52 -12.42
N GLY A 104 -2.50 32.78 -11.83
CA GLY A 104 -2.98 32.96 -10.46
C GLY A 104 -1.91 32.71 -9.37
N PRO A 105 -2.16 33.18 -8.13
CA PRO A 105 -1.14 33.24 -7.09
C PRO A 105 -0.84 31.83 -6.57
N SER A 106 0.40 31.39 -6.75
CA SER A 106 0.94 30.20 -6.10
C SER A 106 1.24 30.53 -4.64
N SER A 107 0.70 29.74 -3.71
CA SER A 107 0.87 29.93 -2.26
C SER A 107 2.35 29.91 -1.85
N VAL A 108 2.80 31.00 -1.22
CA VAL A 108 4.15 31.28 -0.71
C VAL A 108 4.64 30.23 0.33
N ARG A 109 3.77 29.34 0.81
CA ARG A 109 4.10 28.36 1.86
C ARG A 109 4.81 27.09 1.36
N ALA A 110 4.94 26.87 0.05
CA ALA A 110 5.61 25.70 -0.52
C ALA A 110 7.14 25.88 -0.75
N LEU A 111 7.70 27.07 -0.51
CA LEU A 111 9.08 27.42 -0.91
C LEU A 111 10.16 27.19 0.17
N TYR A 112 9.82 26.63 1.33
CA TYR A 112 10.74 26.51 2.48
C TYR A 112 11.07 25.07 2.92
N GLN A 113 11.07 24.08 2.01
CA GLN A 113 11.42 22.69 2.41
C GLN A 113 12.57 22.01 1.67
N ASN A 114 13.20 22.63 0.68
CA ASN A 114 14.32 22.01 -0.02
C ASN A 114 15.57 22.88 0.09
N GLY A 115 16.59 22.33 0.74
CA GLY A 115 17.93 22.94 0.91
C GLY A 115 18.74 23.01 -0.39
N ASP A 116 18.16 23.54 -1.45
CA ASP A 116 18.86 23.95 -2.67
C ASP A 116 18.76 25.48 -2.77
N PRO A 117 19.86 26.23 -2.55
CA PRO A 117 19.75 27.67 -2.41
C PRO A 117 19.77 28.44 -3.74
N LEU A 118 19.60 27.79 -4.91
CA LEU A 118 19.01 28.33 -6.17
C LEU A 118 19.64 27.66 -7.42
N GLY A 119 19.41 26.36 -7.62
CA GLY A 119 19.73 25.69 -8.87
C GLY A 119 19.10 26.37 -10.09
N ARG A 120 19.83 26.42 -11.22
CA ARG A 120 19.41 27.02 -12.51
C ARG A 120 18.05 26.52 -13.05
N ARG A 121 17.51 25.42 -12.52
CA ARG A 121 16.22 24.84 -12.91
C ARG A 121 15.02 25.41 -12.16
N ASP A 122 15.23 26.08 -11.02
CA ASP A 122 14.14 26.56 -10.13
C ASP A 122 13.94 28.08 -10.16
N LEU A 123 14.86 28.85 -10.75
CA LEU A 123 14.67 30.27 -11.03
C LEU A 123 13.67 30.39 -12.19
N GLY A 124 12.41 30.68 -11.88
CA GLY A 124 11.38 30.89 -12.90
C GLY A 124 11.82 31.91 -13.97
N LYS A 125 11.33 31.75 -15.21
CA LYS A 125 11.77 32.53 -16.38
C LYS A 125 11.80 34.04 -16.14
N GLY A 126 10.84 34.58 -15.38
CA GLY A 126 10.79 36.00 -15.03
C GLY A 126 11.93 36.48 -14.14
N VAL A 127 12.38 35.69 -13.17
CA VAL A 127 13.51 36.06 -12.28
C VAL A 127 14.83 36.00 -13.07
N VAL A 128 15.00 35.00 -13.93
CA VAL A 128 16.18 34.91 -14.80
C VAL A 128 16.26 36.12 -15.72
N GLN A 129 15.15 36.50 -16.37
CA GLN A 129 15.11 37.69 -17.22
C GLN A 129 15.46 38.97 -16.45
N TRP A 130 14.95 39.13 -15.24
CA TRP A 130 15.27 40.26 -14.36
C TRP A 130 16.77 40.32 -14.02
N ILE A 131 17.38 39.19 -13.63
CA ILE A 131 18.83 39.12 -13.36
C ILE A 131 19.64 39.41 -14.63
N CYS A 132 19.26 38.83 -15.78
CA CYS A 132 19.95 39.08 -17.04
C CYS A 132 19.94 40.57 -17.39
N GLN A 133 18.81 41.25 -17.25
CA GLN A 133 18.72 42.69 -17.50
C GLN A 133 19.65 43.48 -16.58
N GLY A 134 19.72 43.14 -15.29
CA GLY A 134 20.59 43.85 -14.34
C GLY A 134 22.06 43.60 -14.59
N MET A 135 22.42 42.34 -14.86
CA MET A 135 23.80 41.98 -15.16
C MET A 135 24.25 42.53 -16.52
N LYS A 136 23.34 42.66 -17.48
CA LYS A 136 23.60 43.32 -18.77
C LYS A 136 23.85 44.81 -18.61
N ALA A 137 23.08 45.51 -17.77
CA ALA A 137 23.32 46.92 -17.47
C ALA A 137 24.70 47.12 -16.82
N MET A 138 25.04 46.29 -15.82
CA MET A 138 26.37 46.29 -15.21
C MET A 138 27.48 46.00 -16.23
N ALA A 139 27.26 45.06 -17.14
CA ALA A 139 28.21 44.71 -18.18
C ALA A 139 28.44 45.84 -19.20
N SER A 140 27.38 46.57 -19.56
CA SER A 140 27.47 47.74 -20.43
C SER A 140 28.31 48.86 -19.80
N ASP A 141 28.11 49.14 -18.51
CA ASP A 141 28.92 50.14 -17.80
C ASP A 141 30.41 49.75 -17.76
N PHE A 142 30.70 48.47 -17.54
CA PHE A 142 32.09 47.97 -17.55
C PHE A 142 32.74 48.13 -18.92
N ALA A 143 32.00 47.82 -19.99
CA ALA A 143 32.50 47.99 -21.35
C ALA A 143 32.68 49.47 -21.73
N MET A 144 31.81 50.37 -21.24
CA MET A 144 31.95 51.81 -21.45
C MET A 144 33.15 52.39 -20.69
N ALA A 145 33.37 51.97 -19.44
CA ALA A 145 34.54 52.39 -18.65
C ALA A 145 35.86 51.96 -19.30
N ASP A 146 35.90 50.78 -19.91
CA ASP A 146 37.04 50.33 -20.73
C ASP A 146 37.29 51.26 -21.93
N MET A 147 36.24 51.69 -22.63
CA MET A 147 36.36 52.59 -23.78
C MET A 147 36.78 54.01 -23.40
N GLN A 148 36.41 54.47 -22.20
CA GLN A 148 36.72 55.81 -21.69
C GLN A 148 38.08 55.88 -20.99
N GLY A 149 38.74 54.75 -20.74
CA GLY A 149 40.04 54.68 -20.05
C GLY A 149 39.96 54.91 -18.54
N GLU A 150 38.76 54.88 -17.95
CA GLU A 150 38.51 55.13 -16.53
C GLU A 150 38.39 53.82 -15.71
N PHE A 151 38.83 52.70 -16.28
CA PHE A 151 38.63 51.38 -15.68
C PHE A 151 39.43 51.14 -14.37
N SER A 152 40.47 51.94 -14.12
CA SER A 152 41.33 51.80 -12.93
C SER A 152 40.57 51.99 -11.61
N GLU A 153 39.62 52.92 -11.55
CA GLU A 153 38.83 53.16 -10.33
C GLU A 153 37.81 52.03 -10.09
N LEU A 154 37.23 51.52 -11.17
CA LEU A 154 36.25 50.44 -11.14
C LEU A 154 36.91 49.10 -10.78
N LYS A 155 38.15 48.87 -11.23
CA LYS A 155 38.98 47.71 -10.85
C LYS A 155 39.25 47.65 -9.34
N GLN A 156 39.48 48.78 -8.68
CA GLN A 156 39.73 48.82 -7.23
C GLN A 156 38.50 48.48 -6.38
N ARG A 157 37.29 48.77 -6.90
CA ARG A 157 36.01 48.52 -6.21
C ARG A 157 35.49 47.10 -6.39
N MET A 158 36.07 46.34 -7.31
CA MET A 158 35.63 44.99 -7.68
C MET A 158 36.45 43.90 -6.98
N GLY A 159 35.76 42.92 -6.42
CA GLY A 159 36.36 41.78 -5.75
C GLY A 159 35.40 40.58 -5.72
N PRO A 160 35.88 39.34 -5.51
CA PRO A 160 35.02 38.16 -5.50
C PRO A 160 34.13 38.12 -4.24
N GLY A 161 33.04 37.35 -4.30
CA GLY A 161 32.15 37.15 -3.15
C GLY A 161 31.24 38.34 -2.86
N LEU A 162 31.22 38.77 -1.59
CA LEU A 162 30.31 39.83 -1.14
C LEU A 162 30.59 41.17 -1.82
N THR A 163 31.85 41.48 -2.13
CA THR A 163 32.23 42.71 -2.85
C THR A 163 31.54 42.80 -4.20
N PHE A 164 31.55 41.71 -4.98
CA PHE A 164 30.83 41.64 -6.26
C PHE A 164 29.32 41.82 -6.09
N VAL A 165 28.73 41.17 -5.08
CA VAL A 165 27.28 41.28 -4.79
C VAL A 165 26.90 42.72 -4.48
N ILE A 166 27.71 43.44 -3.69
CA ILE A 166 27.48 44.84 -3.38
C ILE A 166 27.49 45.69 -4.66
N GLN A 167 28.43 45.45 -5.58
CA GLN A 167 28.51 46.19 -6.85
C GLN A 167 27.37 45.85 -7.81
N ALA A 168 26.83 44.64 -7.76
CA ALA A 168 25.70 44.22 -8.58
C ALA A 168 24.36 44.85 -8.15
N GLN A 169 24.24 45.25 -6.88
CA GLN A 169 22.95 45.61 -6.29
C GLN A 169 22.29 46.88 -6.88
N PRO A 170 23.01 47.97 -7.19
CA PRO A 170 22.43 49.15 -7.84
C PRO A 170 21.75 48.81 -9.17
N TYR A 171 22.37 47.94 -9.97
CA TYR A 171 21.86 47.52 -11.28
C TYR A 171 20.62 46.65 -11.19
N LEU A 172 20.58 45.74 -10.20
CA LEU A 172 19.42 44.91 -9.95
C LEU A 172 18.24 45.73 -9.40
N ASN A 173 18.52 46.70 -8.53
CA ASN A 173 17.50 47.58 -7.95
C ASN A 173 16.90 48.57 -8.97
N ALA A 174 17.65 48.94 -10.02
CA ALA A 174 17.18 49.81 -11.09
C ALA A 174 16.10 49.14 -11.97
N ILE A 175 15.96 47.82 -11.91
CA ILE A 175 15.02 47.06 -12.72
C ILE A 175 13.88 46.58 -11.83
N PRO A 176 12.61 46.86 -12.19
CA PRO A 176 11.47 46.44 -11.40
C PRO A 176 11.42 44.92 -11.27
N MET A 177 11.28 44.43 -10.02
CA MET A 177 11.14 42.99 -9.77
C MET A 177 9.82 42.48 -10.37
N PRO A 178 9.80 41.25 -10.92
CA PRO A 178 8.57 40.61 -11.37
C PRO A 178 7.57 40.45 -10.22
N LEU A 179 6.33 40.90 -10.46
CA LEU A 179 5.25 40.85 -9.48
C LEU A 179 5.00 39.41 -8.98
N GLY A 180 4.98 39.24 -7.66
CA GLY A 180 4.74 37.95 -6.99
C GLY A 180 5.97 37.04 -6.87
N LEU A 181 7.15 37.49 -7.30
CA LEU A 181 8.42 36.76 -7.20
C LEU A 181 9.49 37.52 -6.39
N GLU A 182 9.10 38.56 -5.66
CA GLU A 182 10.00 39.48 -4.96
C GLU A 182 10.91 38.75 -3.95
N ALA A 183 10.37 37.78 -3.22
CA ALA A 183 11.14 36.98 -2.26
C ALA A 183 12.25 36.14 -2.95
N ILE A 184 11.98 35.65 -4.16
CA ILE A 184 12.96 34.87 -4.94
C ILE A 184 14.00 35.82 -5.55
N CYS A 185 13.59 36.99 -6.04
CA CYS A 185 14.49 38.04 -6.51
C CYS A 185 15.45 38.52 -5.41
N LEU A 186 14.95 38.77 -4.20
CA LEU A 186 15.77 39.17 -3.04
C LEU A 186 16.76 38.07 -2.61
N LYS A 187 16.39 36.79 -2.76
CA LYS A 187 17.31 35.69 -2.51
C LYS A 187 18.36 35.57 -3.62
N ALA A 188 17.96 35.76 -4.88
CA ALA A 188 18.86 35.67 -6.01
C ALA A 188 19.87 36.83 -6.08
N CYS A 189 19.48 38.04 -5.65
CA CYS A 189 20.35 39.21 -5.62
C CYS A 189 21.45 39.14 -4.56
N THR A 190 21.40 38.16 -3.66
CA THR A 190 22.46 37.91 -2.67
C THR A 190 23.33 36.70 -3.02
N HIS A 191 23.00 35.97 -4.09
CA HIS A 191 23.68 34.73 -4.46
C HIS A 191 24.82 34.98 -5.45
N TYR A 192 26.03 35.17 -4.92
CA TYR A 192 27.25 35.49 -5.69
C TYR A 192 27.47 34.62 -6.94
N PRO A 193 27.45 33.26 -6.86
CA PRO A 193 27.73 32.43 -8.05
C PRO A 193 26.74 32.66 -9.18
N THR A 194 25.45 32.86 -8.86
CA THR A 194 24.41 33.07 -9.88
C THR A 194 24.58 34.42 -10.56
N LEU A 195 24.87 35.47 -9.80
CA LEU A 195 25.11 36.80 -10.36
C LEU A 195 26.39 36.82 -11.20
N PHE A 196 27.46 36.24 -10.69
CA PHE A 196 28.75 36.20 -11.39
C PHE A 196 28.68 35.43 -12.70
N ASP A 197 27.99 34.28 -12.74
CA ASP A 197 27.78 33.50 -13.95
C ASP A 197 26.98 34.27 -15.03
N ASN A 198 25.90 34.95 -14.63
CA ASN A 198 25.10 35.74 -15.56
C ASN A 198 25.90 36.94 -16.06
N PHE A 199 26.58 37.67 -15.17
CA PHE A 199 27.46 38.77 -15.54
C PHE A 199 28.56 38.34 -16.51
N GLN A 200 29.22 37.20 -16.28
CA GLN A 200 30.22 36.68 -17.20
C GLN A 200 29.67 36.45 -18.61
N ARG A 201 28.42 35.97 -18.73
CA ARG A 201 27.77 35.79 -20.03
C ARG A 201 27.43 37.14 -20.66
N GLU A 202 26.73 38.01 -19.93
CA GLU A 202 26.30 39.30 -20.47
C GLU A 202 27.50 40.19 -20.84
N LEU A 203 28.59 40.18 -20.07
CA LEU A 203 29.81 40.92 -20.40
C LEU A 203 30.46 40.41 -21.68
N ARG A 204 30.51 39.08 -21.86
CA ARG A 204 30.99 38.50 -23.12
C ARG A 204 30.15 38.99 -24.30
N ASP A 205 28.83 38.94 -24.17
CA ASP A 205 27.91 39.30 -25.25
C ASP A 205 28.02 40.80 -25.60
N VAL A 206 28.12 41.68 -24.59
CA VAL A 206 28.31 43.13 -24.78
C VAL A 206 29.63 43.43 -25.49
N LEU A 207 30.74 42.84 -25.04
CA LEU A 207 32.05 43.10 -25.65
C LEU A 207 32.16 42.52 -27.08
N GLN A 208 31.50 41.38 -27.34
CA GLN A 208 31.40 40.83 -28.69
C GLN A 208 30.60 41.73 -29.64
N ASP A 209 29.51 42.33 -29.18
CA ASP A 209 28.74 43.32 -29.95
C ASP A 209 29.57 44.57 -30.28
N LEU A 210 30.37 45.07 -29.33
CA LEU A 210 31.29 46.19 -29.56
C LEU A 210 32.40 45.84 -30.57
N GLN A 211 32.91 44.61 -30.54
CA GLN A 211 33.86 44.14 -31.56
C GLN A 211 33.21 44.01 -32.93
N GLN A 212 31.97 43.52 -33.03
CA GLN A 212 31.22 43.47 -34.30
C GLN A 212 31.01 44.87 -34.89
N LYS A 213 30.80 45.87 -34.03
CA LYS A 213 30.69 47.28 -34.40
C LYS A 213 32.04 47.96 -34.69
N SER A 214 33.15 47.21 -34.68
CA SER A 214 34.51 47.70 -34.90
C SER A 214 34.97 48.79 -33.91
N LEU A 215 34.36 48.85 -32.72
CA LEU A 215 34.76 49.79 -31.65
C LEU A 215 35.91 49.25 -30.80
N ILE A 216 36.13 47.92 -30.82
CA ILE A 216 37.20 47.22 -30.12
C ILE A 216 37.80 46.20 -31.08
N SER A 217 39.13 46.06 -31.12
CA SER A 217 39.84 45.11 -32.00
C SER A 217 39.67 43.66 -31.55
N ASN A 218 39.90 43.38 -30.26
CA ASN A 218 39.76 42.06 -29.65
C ASN A 218 39.13 42.16 -28.27
N TRP A 219 37.90 41.68 -28.12
CA TRP A 219 37.16 41.71 -26.87
C TRP A 219 37.88 40.98 -25.72
N ARG A 220 38.75 40.01 -26.02
CA ARG A 220 39.51 39.25 -25.01
C ARG A 220 40.66 40.04 -24.39
N GLU A 221 41.10 41.11 -25.04
CA GLU A 221 42.23 41.94 -24.59
C GLU A 221 41.80 43.13 -23.72
N THR A 222 40.50 43.35 -23.60
CA THR A 222 39.87 44.40 -22.77
C THR A 222 40.18 44.24 -21.28
N GLU A 223 40.27 45.37 -20.56
CA GLU A 223 40.59 45.35 -19.14
C GLU A 223 39.46 44.72 -18.31
N SER A 224 38.20 44.94 -18.68
CA SER A 224 37.03 44.29 -18.07
C SER A 224 37.05 42.76 -18.19
N TRP A 225 37.40 42.22 -19.37
CA TRP A 225 37.48 40.77 -19.54
C TRP A 225 38.67 40.17 -18.79
N LYS A 226 39.82 40.85 -18.78
CA LYS A 226 41.00 40.45 -18.00
C LYS A 226 40.69 40.44 -16.51
N LEU A 227 40.03 41.47 -15.97
CA LEU A 227 39.59 41.52 -14.58
C LEU A 227 38.63 40.39 -14.24
N LEU A 228 37.65 40.11 -15.11
CA LEU A 228 36.72 38.99 -14.90
C LEU A 228 37.48 37.66 -14.79
N LYS A 229 38.49 37.44 -15.64
CA LYS A 229 39.34 36.24 -15.58
C LYS A 229 40.20 36.19 -14.33
N GLU A 230 40.74 37.31 -13.89
CA GLU A 230 41.46 37.44 -12.63
C GLU A 230 40.57 37.06 -11.43
N LEU A 231 39.35 37.61 -11.40
CA LEU A 231 38.34 37.31 -10.38
C LEU A 231 37.95 35.82 -10.40
N ALA A 232 37.66 35.25 -11.57
CA ALA A 232 37.32 33.83 -11.73
C ALA A 232 38.47 32.89 -11.31
N ASN A 233 39.71 33.30 -11.53
CA ASN A 233 40.90 32.53 -11.15
C ASN A 233 41.33 32.77 -9.69
N SER A 234 40.78 33.75 -8.98
CA SER A 234 41.14 34.06 -7.60
C SER A 234 40.87 32.89 -6.64
N ALA A 235 41.72 32.72 -5.63
CA ALA A 235 41.53 31.68 -4.61
C ALA A 235 40.22 31.88 -3.82
N GLN A 236 39.78 33.12 -3.65
CA GLN A 236 38.52 33.48 -2.99
C GLN A 236 37.30 33.11 -3.85
N HIS A 237 37.27 33.45 -5.15
CA HIS A 237 36.24 32.95 -6.06
C HIS A 237 36.25 31.43 -6.07
N ARG A 238 37.41 30.80 -6.19
CA ARG A 238 37.52 29.34 -6.11
C ARG A 238 37.04 28.80 -4.77
N ALA A 239 37.29 29.44 -3.63
CA ALA A 239 36.82 28.98 -2.32
C ALA A 239 35.30 29.18 -2.13
N ILE A 240 34.72 30.23 -2.72
CA ILE A 240 33.28 30.53 -2.66
C ILE A 240 32.52 29.65 -3.66
N SER A 241 33.02 29.49 -4.87
CA SER A 241 32.52 28.56 -5.89
C SER A 241 32.75 27.09 -5.50
N ARG A 242 33.83 26.77 -4.76
CA ARG A 242 34.07 25.42 -4.17
C ARG A 242 33.43 25.21 -2.80
N LYS A 243 32.95 26.24 -2.09
CA LYS A 243 31.98 26.03 -1.00
C LYS A 243 30.69 25.41 -1.53
N THR A 244 30.44 25.52 -2.84
CA THR A 244 29.41 24.80 -3.61
C THR A 244 29.92 23.48 -4.23
N SER A 245 31.22 23.17 -4.14
CA SER A 245 31.80 21.89 -4.55
C SER A 245 32.90 21.43 -3.59
N GLN A 246 32.52 21.16 -2.34
CA GLN A 246 33.21 20.08 -1.63
C GLN A 246 32.88 18.80 -2.40
N SER A 247 33.89 18.12 -2.91
CA SER A 247 33.82 16.69 -3.23
C SER A 247 33.64 15.92 -1.92
N LYS A 248 32.46 16.02 -1.31
CA LYS A 248 31.80 14.81 -0.87
C LYS A 248 31.36 14.16 -2.17
N SER A 249 31.60 12.87 -2.38
CA SER A 249 30.76 12.14 -3.33
C SER A 249 29.32 12.59 -3.06
N VAL A 250 28.59 13.02 -4.09
CA VAL A 250 27.21 13.48 -3.91
C VAL A 250 26.43 12.21 -3.59
N HIS A 251 26.45 11.85 -2.30
CA HIS A 251 25.77 10.69 -1.78
C HIS A 251 24.29 10.98 -1.98
N GLY A 252 23.73 10.35 -2.99
CA GLY A 252 22.32 10.23 -3.22
C GLY A 252 21.64 9.53 -2.05
N VAL A 253 20.37 9.24 -2.26
CA VAL A 253 19.53 8.49 -1.36
C VAL A 253 20.22 7.14 -1.09
N LEU A 254 20.74 6.90 0.12
CA LEU A 254 21.50 5.70 0.54
C LEU A 254 23.00 5.67 0.19
N GLY A 255 23.64 6.81 -0.03
CA GLY A 255 25.09 6.82 -0.27
C GLY A 255 25.52 6.36 -1.67
N LEU A 256 24.54 6.11 -2.54
CA LEU A 256 24.73 5.84 -3.96
C LEU A 256 25.05 7.11 -4.72
N ASP A 257 25.80 7.02 -5.81
CA ASP A 257 26.01 8.16 -6.70
C ASP A 257 24.69 8.61 -7.37
N LEU A 258 24.60 9.88 -7.73
CA LEU A 258 23.39 10.46 -8.33
C LEU A 258 23.03 9.76 -9.66
N GLU A 259 24.03 9.36 -10.47
CA GLU A 259 23.79 8.61 -11.71
C GLU A 259 23.22 7.22 -11.43
N LYS A 260 23.70 6.53 -10.39
CA LYS A 260 23.12 5.25 -9.94
C LYS A 260 21.67 5.42 -9.47
N VAL A 261 21.38 6.46 -8.68
CA VAL A 261 20.01 6.77 -8.24
C VAL A 261 19.08 7.03 -9.44
N LYS A 262 19.55 7.73 -10.48
CA LYS A 262 18.78 7.93 -11.72
C LYS A 262 18.57 6.62 -12.48
N ALA A 263 19.58 5.76 -12.57
CA ALA A 263 19.44 4.45 -13.22
C ALA A 263 18.39 3.58 -12.52
N ILE A 264 18.41 3.53 -11.18
CA ILE A 264 17.39 2.84 -10.38
C ILE A 264 16.01 3.46 -10.62
N GLN A 265 15.91 4.80 -10.64
CA GLN A 265 14.64 5.48 -10.92
C GLN A 265 14.10 5.15 -12.32
N ASN A 266 14.96 5.09 -13.35
CA ASN A 266 14.55 4.71 -14.70
C ASN A 266 13.99 3.28 -14.74
N LYS A 267 14.61 2.33 -14.03
CA LYS A 267 14.09 0.95 -13.90
C LYS A 267 12.74 0.90 -13.19
N ILE A 268 12.56 1.73 -12.14
CA ILE A 268 11.26 1.88 -11.47
C ILE A 268 10.22 2.45 -12.43
N ASP A 269 10.57 3.48 -13.21
CA ASP A 269 9.65 4.10 -14.16
C ASP A 269 9.24 3.11 -15.27
N GLU A 270 10.19 2.36 -15.82
CA GLU A 270 9.92 1.31 -16.81
C GLU A 270 9.02 0.22 -16.25
N PHE A 271 9.36 -0.33 -15.08
CA PHE A 271 8.56 -1.36 -14.40
C PHE A 271 7.14 -0.87 -14.10
N THR A 272 6.99 0.34 -13.53
CA THR A 272 5.68 0.87 -13.15
C THR A 272 4.81 1.19 -14.36
N ASN A 273 5.40 1.68 -15.47
CA ASN A 273 4.66 1.89 -16.72
C ASN A 273 4.21 0.55 -17.32
N GLN A 274 5.11 -0.42 -17.46
CA GLN A 274 4.78 -1.75 -17.99
C GLN A 274 3.67 -2.42 -17.15
N MET A 275 3.84 -2.48 -15.83
CA MET A 275 2.85 -3.13 -14.96
C MET A 275 1.51 -2.40 -14.93
N SER A 276 1.49 -1.06 -15.04
CA SER A 276 0.23 -0.31 -15.14
C SER A 276 -0.52 -0.61 -16.45
N ASP A 277 0.21 -0.74 -17.56
CA ASP A 277 -0.38 -1.11 -18.85
C ASP A 277 -0.93 -2.55 -18.82
N LEU A 278 -0.20 -3.49 -18.22
CA LEU A 278 -0.65 -4.88 -18.08
C LEU A 278 -1.87 -5.01 -17.16
N LEU A 279 -1.89 -4.29 -16.03
CA LEU A 279 -3.07 -4.24 -15.15
C LEU A 279 -4.30 -3.72 -15.90
N ARG A 280 -4.12 -2.71 -16.77
CA ARG A 280 -5.23 -2.18 -17.58
C ARG A 280 -5.74 -3.23 -18.57
N VAL A 281 -4.82 -3.92 -19.26
CA VAL A 281 -5.16 -5.00 -20.19
C VAL A 281 -5.91 -6.13 -19.48
N GLU A 282 -5.44 -6.54 -18.30
CA GLU A 282 -6.08 -7.59 -17.52
C GLU A 282 -7.46 -7.17 -17.01
N ARG A 283 -7.57 -5.94 -16.45
CA ARG A 283 -8.86 -5.38 -16.03
C ARG A 283 -9.86 -5.35 -17.19
N ASP A 284 -9.44 -4.87 -18.35
CA ASP A 284 -10.32 -4.75 -19.50
C ASP A 284 -10.78 -6.14 -19.98
N ALA A 285 -9.90 -7.14 -19.95
CA ALA A 285 -10.24 -8.53 -20.24
C ALA A 285 -11.21 -9.14 -19.21
N GLU A 286 -10.99 -8.91 -17.91
CA GLU A 286 -11.93 -9.36 -16.87
C GLU A 286 -13.29 -8.68 -16.98
N LEU A 287 -13.34 -7.39 -17.34
CA LEU A 287 -14.58 -6.65 -17.58
C LEU A 287 -15.30 -7.17 -18.81
N GLU A 288 -14.59 -7.46 -19.89
CA GLU A 288 -15.14 -8.03 -21.12
C GLU A 288 -15.68 -9.43 -20.87
N PHE A 289 -14.91 -10.31 -20.22
CA PHE A 289 -15.36 -11.64 -19.82
C PHE A 289 -16.59 -11.59 -18.91
N THR A 290 -16.57 -10.71 -17.90
CA THR A 290 -17.74 -10.47 -17.06
C THR A 290 -18.92 -10.03 -17.93
N GLN A 291 -18.73 -9.12 -18.88
CA GLN A 291 -19.79 -8.66 -19.78
C GLN A 291 -20.31 -9.74 -20.74
N GLU A 292 -19.45 -10.65 -21.20
CA GLU A 292 -19.83 -11.80 -22.03
C GLU A 292 -20.67 -12.82 -21.24
N GLU A 293 -20.23 -13.20 -20.04
CA GLU A 293 -21.00 -14.05 -19.11
C GLU A 293 -22.36 -13.43 -18.77
N LEU A 294 -22.42 -12.10 -18.70
CA LEU A 294 -23.66 -11.37 -18.49
C LEU A 294 -24.59 -11.42 -19.69
N ASN A 295 -24.05 -11.41 -20.91
CA ASN A 295 -24.80 -11.46 -22.15
C ASN A 295 -25.22 -12.90 -22.51
N ALA A 296 -24.53 -13.91 -22.00
CA ALA A 296 -24.75 -15.34 -22.29
C ALA A 296 -26.01 -15.94 -21.63
N VAL A 297 -26.95 -15.13 -21.12
CA VAL A 297 -28.21 -15.66 -20.55
C VAL A 297 -28.97 -16.42 -21.64
N PRO A 298 -29.40 -17.67 -21.38
CA PRO A 298 -30.16 -18.45 -22.35
C PRO A 298 -31.42 -17.69 -22.78
N THR A 299 -31.52 -17.33 -24.06
CA THR A 299 -32.80 -16.94 -24.64
C THR A 299 -33.60 -18.22 -24.85
N PRO A 300 -34.84 -18.35 -24.30
CA PRO A 300 -35.70 -19.46 -24.68
C PRO A 300 -35.89 -19.43 -26.20
N ASP A 301 -35.80 -20.59 -26.86
CA ASP A 301 -36.13 -20.73 -28.28
C ASP A 301 -37.47 -20.01 -28.54
N GLU A 302 -37.58 -19.26 -29.65
CA GLU A 302 -38.79 -18.52 -30.03
C GLU A 302 -40.06 -19.40 -30.10
N ASN A 303 -39.90 -20.72 -30.05
CA ASN A 303 -40.96 -21.73 -30.07
C ASN A 303 -41.28 -22.38 -28.70
N SER A 304 -40.61 -22.01 -27.60
CA SER A 304 -40.85 -22.60 -26.27
C SER A 304 -41.85 -21.77 -25.45
N ASN A 305 -43.04 -22.33 -25.23
CA ASN A 305 -44.16 -21.70 -24.52
C ASN A 305 -44.02 -21.69 -22.97
N SER A 306 -42.81 -21.77 -22.41
CA SER A 306 -42.66 -21.66 -20.94
C SER A 306 -42.76 -20.19 -20.53
N ALA A 307 -43.97 -19.77 -20.14
CA ALA A 307 -44.28 -18.41 -19.70
C ALA A 307 -43.63 -17.99 -18.36
N LYS A 308 -42.73 -18.81 -17.80
CA LYS A 308 -41.99 -18.52 -16.57
C LYS A 308 -40.52 -18.93 -16.73
N PRO A 309 -39.57 -17.96 -16.77
CA PRO A 309 -38.13 -18.25 -16.73
C PRO A 309 -37.70 -19.03 -15.48
N ILE A 310 -38.49 -18.93 -14.40
CA ILE A 310 -38.28 -19.63 -13.13
C ILE A 310 -38.44 -21.15 -13.31
N GLU A 311 -39.42 -21.61 -14.08
CA GLU A 311 -39.57 -23.05 -14.35
C GLU A 311 -38.43 -23.56 -15.23
N PHE A 312 -37.96 -22.78 -16.20
CA PHE A 312 -36.84 -23.17 -17.07
C PHE A 312 -35.54 -23.38 -16.29
N LEU A 313 -35.16 -22.43 -15.41
CA LEU A 313 -33.97 -22.53 -14.56
C LEU A 313 -34.08 -23.61 -13.47
N VAL A 314 -35.27 -23.94 -13.00
CA VAL A 314 -35.46 -24.97 -11.95
C VAL A 314 -35.62 -26.39 -12.54
N SER A 315 -35.98 -26.52 -13.83
CA SER A 315 -36.32 -27.81 -14.46
C SER A 315 -35.26 -28.41 -15.38
N HIS A 316 -34.22 -27.68 -15.79
CA HIS A 316 -33.18 -28.17 -16.69
C HIS A 316 -31.92 -28.65 -15.94
N PRO A 317 -31.21 -29.67 -16.46
CA PRO A 317 -30.23 -30.44 -15.70
C PRO A 317 -28.96 -29.65 -15.36
N GLN A 318 -28.61 -29.74 -14.07
CA GLN A 318 -27.50 -29.23 -13.25
C GLN A 318 -26.14 -28.88 -13.89
N THR A 319 -25.77 -29.38 -15.07
CA THR A 319 -24.40 -29.25 -15.61
C THR A 319 -23.99 -27.86 -16.09
N GLU A 320 -24.94 -26.97 -16.43
CA GLU A 320 -24.64 -25.56 -16.80
C GLU A 320 -24.80 -24.59 -15.62
N GLN A 321 -25.48 -24.99 -14.54
CA GLN A 321 -25.67 -24.17 -13.34
C GLN A 321 -24.53 -24.32 -12.32
N GLU A 322 -23.82 -25.45 -12.31
CA GLU A 322 -22.67 -25.68 -11.42
C GLU A 322 -21.49 -24.72 -11.67
N LEU A 323 -21.53 -23.95 -12.77
CA LEU A 323 -20.55 -22.92 -13.13
C LEU A 323 -21.08 -21.48 -12.95
N CYS A 324 -22.33 -21.29 -12.54
CA CYS A 324 -22.96 -19.97 -12.55
C CYS A 324 -22.58 -19.13 -11.33
N ASP A 325 -21.67 -18.17 -11.55
CA ASP A 325 -21.38 -17.03 -10.67
C ASP A 325 -22.48 -15.94 -10.74
N THR A 326 -23.71 -16.36 -11.10
CA THR A 326 -24.90 -15.55 -11.30
C THR A 326 -26.10 -16.20 -10.59
N ILE A 327 -26.89 -15.39 -9.89
CA ILE A 327 -28.20 -15.78 -9.34
C ILE A 327 -29.29 -14.90 -9.95
N CYS A 328 -30.28 -15.53 -10.60
CA CYS A 328 -31.41 -14.86 -11.25
C CYS A 328 -32.69 -14.92 -10.41
N ASN A 329 -33.72 -14.17 -10.83
CA ASN A 329 -35.09 -14.20 -10.29
C ASN A 329 -35.19 -13.92 -8.78
N LEU A 330 -34.38 -12.97 -8.31
CA LEU A 330 -34.41 -12.47 -6.95
C LEU A 330 -35.33 -11.27 -6.84
N THR A 331 -35.96 -11.09 -5.69
CA THR A 331 -36.76 -9.90 -5.34
C THR A 331 -36.21 -9.26 -4.08
N ALA A 332 -36.13 -7.93 -4.04
CA ALA A 332 -35.72 -7.22 -2.83
C ALA A 332 -36.82 -7.31 -1.76
N ALA A 333 -36.52 -7.97 -0.65
CA ALA A 333 -37.46 -8.23 0.44
C ALA A 333 -37.41 -7.15 1.53
N SER A 334 -36.22 -6.69 1.91
CA SER A 334 -36.06 -5.63 2.91
C SER A 334 -34.73 -4.90 2.77
N THR A 335 -34.64 -3.71 3.37
CA THR A 335 -33.39 -2.95 3.50
C THR A 335 -33.12 -2.59 4.95
N SER A 336 -31.85 -2.64 5.35
CA SER A 336 -31.38 -2.19 6.66
C SER A 336 -30.08 -1.40 6.54
N THR A 337 -29.75 -0.60 7.55
CA THR A 337 -28.52 0.19 7.55
C THR A 337 -27.34 -0.67 8.02
N GLY A 338 -26.34 -0.85 7.16
CA GLY A 338 -25.10 -1.55 7.47
C GLY A 338 -24.00 -0.64 8.02
N LEU A 339 -22.84 -1.23 8.31
CA LEU A 339 -21.63 -0.50 8.70
C LEU A 339 -21.06 0.30 7.51
N GLY A 340 -20.36 1.39 7.79
CA GLY A 340 -19.64 2.17 6.76
C GLY A 340 -20.52 3.03 5.83
N GLY A 341 -21.84 3.11 6.06
CA GLY A 341 -22.75 3.87 5.19
C GLY A 341 -23.33 3.06 4.01
N MET A 342 -23.02 1.76 3.94
CA MET A 342 -23.70 0.84 3.02
C MET A 342 -25.05 0.41 3.57
N HIS A 343 -25.96 0.07 2.67
CA HIS A 343 -27.27 -0.48 3.00
C HIS A 343 -27.29 -1.96 2.70
N LEU A 344 -27.71 -2.76 3.67
CA LEU A 344 -27.90 -4.19 3.51
C LEU A 344 -29.27 -4.42 2.88
N VAL A 345 -29.29 -4.96 1.67
CA VAL A 345 -30.50 -5.33 0.94
C VAL A 345 -30.64 -6.84 0.96
N LEU A 346 -31.75 -7.33 1.51
CA LEU A 346 -32.07 -8.75 1.52
C LEU A 346 -32.82 -9.09 0.24
N PHE A 347 -32.28 -10.03 -0.53
CA PHE A 347 -32.90 -10.57 -1.73
C PHE A 347 -33.43 -11.98 -1.45
N LYS A 348 -34.61 -12.30 -1.98
CA LYS A 348 -35.26 -13.61 -1.87
C LYS A 348 -35.65 -14.15 -3.23
N VAL A 349 -35.54 -15.46 -3.40
CA VAL A 349 -36.09 -16.14 -4.58
C VAL A 349 -37.62 -16.06 -4.52
N GLU A 350 -38.25 -15.74 -5.65
CA GLU A 350 -39.70 -15.72 -5.77
C GLU A 350 -40.29 -17.12 -5.49
N GLY A 351 -41.33 -17.23 -4.66
CA GLY A 351 -41.98 -18.52 -4.35
C GLY A 351 -41.36 -19.39 -3.24
N ASN A 352 -40.46 -18.85 -2.40
CA ASN A 352 -39.76 -19.58 -1.32
C ASN A 352 -38.90 -20.77 -1.79
N HIS A 353 -38.51 -20.81 -3.07
CA HIS A 353 -37.57 -21.80 -3.56
C HIS A 353 -36.17 -21.58 -2.97
N ARG A 354 -35.40 -22.67 -2.81
CA ARG A 354 -34.00 -22.59 -2.38
C ARG A 354 -33.16 -21.85 -3.42
N LEU A 355 -32.13 -21.16 -2.96
CA LEU A 355 -31.12 -20.58 -3.84
C LEU A 355 -30.46 -21.70 -4.67
N PRO A 356 -30.17 -21.44 -5.95
CA PRO A 356 -29.41 -22.39 -6.76
C PRO A 356 -28.01 -22.60 -6.15
N PRO A 357 -27.38 -23.77 -6.37
CA PRO A 357 -25.97 -23.98 -6.05
C PRO A 357 -25.14 -22.86 -6.68
N THR A 358 -24.27 -22.23 -5.90
CA THR A 358 -23.47 -21.08 -6.35
C THR A 358 -22.10 -21.09 -5.68
N ASN A 359 -21.08 -20.58 -6.37
CA ASN A 359 -19.75 -20.35 -5.80
C ASN A 359 -19.63 -18.98 -5.09
N LEU A 360 -20.69 -18.17 -5.11
CA LEU A 360 -20.73 -16.91 -4.39
C LEU A 360 -20.56 -17.16 -2.89
N SER A 361 -19.67 -16.39 -2.28
CA SER A 361 -19.33 -16.46 -0.86
C SER A 361 -19.49 -15.10 -0.20
N PRO A 362 -19.74 -15.05 1.12
CA PRO A 362 -19.74 -13.81 1.87
C PRO A 362 -18.50 -12.96 1.59
N GLY A 363 -18.79 -11.73 1.20
CA GLY A 363 -17.88 -10.68 0.84
C GLY A 363 -17.52 -10.59 -0.62
N ASP A 364 -17.86 -11.56 -1.48
CA ASP A 364 -17.65 -11.45 -2.93
C ASP A 364 -18.25 -10.16 -3.48
N MET A 365 -17.52 -9.51 -4.39
CA MET A 365 -18.01 -8.33 -5.08
C MET A 365 -19.08 -8.81 -6.07
N VAL A 366 -20.23 -8.15 -6.04
CA VAL A 366 -21.36 -8.48 -6.89
C VAL A 366 -21.99 -7.25 -7.50
N CYS A 367 -22.64 -7.48 -8.63
CA CYS A 367 -23.37 -6.52 -9.41
C CYS A 367 -24.85 -6.89 -9.34
N VAL A 368 -25.70 -5.97 -8.87
CA VAL A 368 -27.15 -6.14 -8.76
C VAL A 368 -27.82 -5.39 -9.90
N ARG A 369 -28.62 -6.09 -10.71
CA ARG A 369 -29.33 -5.55 -11.87
C ARG A 369 -30.81 -5.87 -11.82
N THR A 370 -31.64 -4.92 -12.22
CA THR A 370 -33.05 -5.22 -12.48
C THR A 370 -33.18 -5.93 -13.83
N CYS A 371 -33.97 -7.00 -13.87
CA CYS A 371 -34.23 -7.80 -15.07
C CYS A 371 -35.69 -7.68 -15.48
N ASP A 372 -35.95 -7.86 -16.78
CA ASP A 372 -37.29 -8.08 -17.30
C ASP A 372 -37.76 -9.54 -17.05
N THR A 373 -38.98 -9.85 -17.48
CA THR A 373 -39.55 -11.20 -17.37
C THR A 373 -38.85 -12.25 -18.24
N ARG A 374 -37.80 -11.90 -18.99
CA ARG A 374 -36.98 -12.81 -19.80
C ARG A 374 -35.58 -12.99 -19.22
N GLY A 375 -35.28 -12.35 -18.08
CA GLY A 375 -33.95 -12.38 -17.46
C GLY A 375 -32.95 -11.38 -18.07
N ALA A 376 -33.35 -10.59 -19.07
CA ALA A 376 -32.49 -9.58 -19.67
C ALA A 376 -32.32 -8.40 -18.70
N GLY A 377 -31.07 -8.16 -18.29
CA GLY A 377 -30.73 -7.11 -17.33
C GLY A 377 -30.76 -5.71 -17.95
N THR A 378 -31.28 -4.73 -17.21
CA THR A 378 -31.12 -3.31 -17.55
C THR A 378 -29.65 -2.89 -17.44
N THR A 379 -29.18 -1.97 -18.30
CA THR A 379 -27.80 -1.45 -18.29
C THR A 379 -27.39 -0.78 -16.97
N SER A 380 -28.33 -0.32 -16.16
CA SER A 380 -28.03 0.25 -14.84
C SER A 380 -27.84 -0.85 -13.80
N CYS A 381 -26.64 -0.92 -13.22
CA CYS A 381 -26.34 -1.81 -12.11
C CYS A 381 -25.97 -1.07 -10.82
N MET A 382 -26.09 -1.78 -9.70
CA MET A 382 -25.63 -1.37 -8.38
C MET A 382 -24.60 -2.37 -7.89
N GLN A 383 -23.40 -1.89 -7.57
CA GLN A 383 -22.32 -2.73 -7.08
C GLN A 383 -22.36 -2.81 -5.55
N GLY A 384 -21.89 -3.94 -5.02
CA GLY A 384 -21.74 -4.13 -3.59
C GLY A 384 -21.15 -5.49 -3.27
N PHE A 385 -21.24 -5.88 -2.01
CA PHE A 385 -20.63 -7.11 -1.52
C PHE A 385 -21.67 -8.04 -0.95
N VAL A 386 -21.56 -9.34 -1.23
CA VAL A 386 -22.36 -10.34 -0.51
C VAL A 386 -22.06 -10.17 0.99
N ASN A 387 -23.08 -10.05 1.82
CA ASN A 387 -22.89 -9.94 3.27
C ASN A 387 -23.03 -11.31 3.93
N ASN A 388 -24.13 -12.01 3.64
CA ASN A 388 -24.40 -13.35 4.12
C ASN A 388 -25.48 -14.02 3.27
N PHE A 389 -25.50 -15.35 3.32
CA PHE A 389 -26.64 -16.15 2.91
C PHE A 389 -27.56 -16.33 4.12
N GLY A 390 -28.87 -16.26 3.92
CA GLY A 390 -29.83 -16.50 4.98
C GLY A 390 -29.85 -17.97 5.39
N GLU A 391 -30.07 -18.20 6.69
CA GLU A 391 -30.24 -19.55 7.25
C GLU A 391 -31.46 -20.29 6.65
N ASP A 392 -32.38 -19.55 6.04
CA ASP A 392 -33.53 -20.09 5.32
C ASP A 392 -33.14 -20.79 4.00
N GLY A 393 -31.92 -20.60 3.51
CA GLY A 393 -31.42 -21.18 2.26
C GLY A 393 -32.10 -20.62 1.00
N CYS A 394 -32.94 -19.60 1.15
CA CYS A 394 -33.73 -18.98 0.08
C CYS A 394 -33.41 -17.49 -0.11
N SER A 395 -32.47 -16.95 0.69
CA SER A 395 -32.17 -15.53 0.73
C SER A 395 -30.68 -15.22 0.74
N ILE A 396 -30.33 -14.09 0.12
CA ILE A 396 -28.97 -13.55 0.06
C ILE A 396 -29.03 -12.08 0.44
N SER A 397 -28.20 -11.65 1.39
CA SER A 397 -28.06 -10.22 1.71
C SER A 397 -26.85 -9.65 1.01
N VAL A 398 -27.00 -8.51 0.37
CA VAL A 398 -25.91 -7.77 -0.28
C VAL A 398 -25.82 -6.37 0.32
N ALA A 399 -24.61 -5.97 0.70
CA ALA A 399 -24.31 -4.62 1.12
C ALA A 399 -24.07 -3.74 -0.11
N LEU A 400 -25.00 -2.84 -0.40
CA LEU A 400 -24.97 -1.93 -1.56
C LEU A 400 -24.69 -0.49 -1.13
N GLU A 401 -23.98 0.24 -1.99
CA GLU A 401 -23.78 1.67 -1.79
C GLU A 401 -25.01 2.46 -2.26
N SER A 402 -25.56 3.33 -1.40
CA SER A 402 -26.72 4.14 -1.76
C SER A 402 -26.33 5.26 -2.72
N ARG A 403 -27.03 5.41 -3.84
CA ARG A 403 -26.91 6.61 -4.69
C ARG A 403 -27.49 7.84 -3.98
N HIS A 404 -26.95 9.02 -4.28
CA HIS A 404 -27.52 10.28 -3.79
C HIS A 404 -28.99 10.41 -4.25
N GLY A 405 -29.92 10.36 -3.28
CA GLY A 405 -31.37 10.53 -3.52
C GLY A 405 -32.21 9.24 -3.49
N ASP A 406 -31.62 8.04 -3.39
CA ASP A 406 -32.37 6.76 -3.29
C ASP A 406 -31.79 5.86 -2.18
N SER A 407 -31.95 6.29 -0.93
CA SER A 407 -31.43 5.55 0.24
C SER A 407 -32.22 4.31 0.61
N THR A 408 -33.41 4.12 0.03
CA THR A 408 -34.29 2.96 0.29
C THR A 408 -34.23 1.93 -0.81
N PHE A 409 -33.43 2.15 -1.86
CA PHE A 409 -33.36 1.27 -3.04
C PHE A 409 -34.75 1.02 -3.64
N SER A 410 -35.59 2.05 -3.63
CA SER A 410 -37.00 1.98 -4.04
C SER A 410 -37.19 1.43 -5.46
N LYS A 411 -36.16 1.56 -6.31
CA LYS A 411 -36.12 1.01 -7.67
C LYS A 411 -35.96 -0.52 -7.74
N LEU A 412 -35.50 -1.17 -6.68
CA LEU A 412 -35.32 -2.64 -6.61
C LEU A 412 -36.58 -3.36 -6.14
N PHE A 413 -37.39 -2.71 -5.30
CA PHE A 413 -38.61 -3.32 -4.76
C PHE A 413 -39.67 -3.50 -5.85
N GLY A 414 -40.27 -4.69 -5.89
CA GLY A 414 -41.31 -5.04 -6.88
C GLY A 414 -40.78 -5.36 -8.28
N LYS A 415 -39.47 -5.54 -8.44
CA LYS A 415 -38.85 -5.98 -9.71
C LYS A 415 -38.05 -7.25 -9.51
N ASN A 416 -37.92 -8.02 -10.58
CA ASN A 416 -36.98 -9.15 -10.63
C ASN A 416 -35.55 -8.62 -10.78
N VAL A 417 -34.64 -9.28 -10.09
CA VAL A 417 -33.25 -8.89 -9.94
C VAL A 417 -32.36 -10.09 -10.23
N ARG A 418 -31.23 -9.81 -10.87
CA ARG A 418 -30.10 -10.72 -11.04
C ARG A 418 -28.90 -10.18 -10.28
N ILE A 419 -28.14 -11.08 -9.67
CA ILE A 419 -26.89 -10.81 -8.95
C ILE A 419 -25.78 -11.56 -9.66
N ASP A 420 -24.71 -10.86 -10.01
CA ASP A 420 -23.56 -11.41 -10.74
C ASP A 420 -22.27 -11.15 -9.98
N ARG A 421 -21.34 -12.11 -9.94
CA ARG A 421 -20.01 -11.86 -9.38
C ARG A 421 -19.20 -10.91 -10.26
N ILE A 422 -18.39 -10.10 -9.61
CA ILE A 422 -17.32 -9.31 -10.23
C ILE A 422 -15.99 -9.88 -9.73
N TYR A 423 -15.13 -10.27 -10.67
CA TYR A 423 -13.83 -10.87 -10.37
C TYR A 423 -12.71 -9.83 -10.16
N GLY A 424 -11.65 -10.28 -9.51
CA GLY A 424 -10.29 -9.73 -9.58
C GLY A 424 -10.15 -8.21 -9.74
N LEU A 425 -9.55 -7.81 -10.87
CA LEU A 425 -9.33 -6.42 -11.27
C LEU A 425 -10.56 -5.75 -11.88
N ALA A 426 -11.59 -6.50 -12.30
CA ALA A 426 -12.89 -5.92 -12.64
C ALA A 426 -13.54 -5.20 -11.43
N ASP A 427 -13.13 -5.54 -10.20
CA ASP A 427 -13.32 -4.68 -9.04
C ASP A 427 -12.43 -3.42 -9.17
N THR A 428 -13.09 -2.29 -9.45
CA THR A 428 -12.49 -0.95 -9.53
C THR A 428 -11.55 -0.66 -8.35
N ILE A 429 -11.93 -1.05 -7.12
CA ILE A 429 -11.14 -0.77 -5.92
C ILE A 429 -9.81 -1.55 -5.96
N THR A 430 -9.86 -2.82 -6.34
CA THR A 430 -8.67 -3.68 -6.44
C THR A 430 -7.72 -3.15 -7.52
N TYR A 431 -8.24 -2.77 -8.70
CA TYR A 431 -7.43 -2.17 -9.77
C TYR A 431 -6.80 -0.83 -9.34
N GLU A 432 -7.58 0.08 -8.75
CA GLU A 432 -7.12 1.39 -8.30
C GLU A 432 -6.04 1.28 -7.24
N ARG A 433 -6.17 0.36 -6.28
CA ARG A 433 -5.19 0.14 -5.21
C ARG A 433 -3.85 -0.35 -5.74
N ASN A 434 -3.86 -1.26 -6.73
CA ASN A 434 -2.64 -1.71 -7.40
C ASN A 434 -1.97 -0.55 -8.17
N CYS A 435 -2.74 0.19 -8.96
CA CYS A 435 -2.23 1.37 -9.69
C CYS A 435 -1.65 2.42 -8.74
N GLU A 436 -2.33 2.71 -7.63
CA GLU A 436 -1.86 3.67 -6.64
C GLU A 436 -0.54 3.22 -6.00
N ALA A 437 -0.37 1.93 -5.71
CA ALA A 437 0.90 1.41 -5.21
C ALA A 437 2.04 1.59 -6.21
N LEU A 438 1.81 1.32 -7.50
CA LEU A 438 2.79 1.58 -8.56
C LEU A 438 3.12 3.08 -8.65
N MET A 439 2.12 3.96 -8.59
CA MET A 439 2.34 5.40 -8.56
C MET A 439 3.12 5.87 -7.31
N MET A 440 2.87 5.25 -6.15
CA MET A 440 3.62 5.53 -4.92
C MET A 440 5.06 5.05 -5.03
N LEU A 441 5.29 3.86 -5.59
CA LEU A 441 6.62 3.33 -5.89
C LEU A 441 7.38 4.28 -6.82
N GLN A 442 6.76 4.70 -7.93
CA GLN A 442 7.34 5.62 -8.91
C GLN A 442 7.71 6.97 -8.28
N LYS A 443 6.78 7.60 -7.55
CA LYS A 443 6.94 8.97 -7.05
C LYS A 443 7.67 9.07 -5.73
N LYS A 444 7.69 8.01 -4.92
CA LYS A 444 8.18 8.03 -3.53
C LYS A 444 9.19 6.93 -3.22
N GLY A 445 9.38 5.94 -4.09
CA GLY A 445 10.26 4.79 -3.87
C GLY A 445 11.64 5.17 -3.35
N LEU A 446 12.32 6.08 -4.05
CA LEU A 446 13.66 6.56 -3.70
C LEU A 446 13.64 7.89 -2.90
N LYS A 447 12.54 8.25 -2.23
CA LYS A 447 12.54 9.45 -1.37
C LYS A 447 13.05 9.12 0.02
N LYS A 448 13.92 9.96 0.60
CA LYS A 448 14.50 9.76 1.96
C LYS A 448 13.48 9.51 3.09
N LYS A 449 12.23 9.97 2.93
CA LYS A 449 11.14 9.76 3.91
C LYS A 449 10.39 8.44 3.71
N ASN A 450 10.64 7.71 2.62
CA ASN A 450 10.03 6.42 2.38
C ASN A 450 10.65 5.39 3.34
N PRO A 451 9.86 4.71 4.19
CA PRO A 451 10.40 3.66 5.07
C PRO A 451 11.03 2.50 4.28
N SER A 452 10.47 2.16 3.12
CA SER A 452 10.88 1.01 2.30
C SER A 452 12.04 1.30 1.34
N ILE A 453 12.71 2.43 1.50
CA ILE A 453 13.72 2.94 0.56
C ILE A 453 14.86 1.94 0.27
N THR A 454 15.33 1.23 1.29
CA THR A 454 16.38 0.22 1.17
C THR A 454 15.88 -1.03 0.43
N VAL A 455 14.61 -1.39 0.64
CA VAL A 455 13.94 -2.47 -0.11
C VAL A 455 13.88 -2.11 -1.60
N VAL A 456 13.38 -0.91 -1.92
CA VAL A 456 13.26 -0.41 -3.29
C VAL A 456 14.63 -0.37 -3.97
N ALA A 457 15.64 0.20 -3.31
CA ALA A 457 16.99 0.28 -3.86
C ALA A 457 17.64 -1.10 -4.06
N THR A 458 17.32 -2.09 -3.21
CA THR A 458 17.81 -3.46 -3.36
C THR A 458 17.16 -4.17 -4.54
N VAL A 459 15.85 -3.99 -4.73
CA VAL A 459 15.08 -4.70 -5.77
C VAL A 459 15.34 -4.15 -7.17
N PHE A 460 15.55 -2.83 -7.30
CA PHE A 460 15.78 -2.18 -8.60
C PHE A 460 17.26 -1.81 -8.86
N GLY A 461 18.13 -1.97 -7.85
CA GLY A 461 19.58 -1.78 -8.00
C GLY A 461 20.27 -3.01 -8.58
N ASP A 462 21.44 -2.81 -9.16
CA ASP A 462 22.31 -3.90 -9.63
C ASP A 462 23.20 -4.45 -8.51
N LYS A 463 23.96 -5.51 -8.80
CA LYS A 463 24.81 -6.18 -7.82
C LYS A 463 25.83 -5.22 -7.18
N GLU A 464 26.39 -4.31 -7.97
CA GLU A 464 27.34 -3.30 -7.53
C GLU A 464 26.69 -2.26 -6.59
N ASP A 465 25.40 -2.00 -6.77
CA ASP A 465 24.65 -1.08 -5.90
C ASP A 465 24.40 -1.72 -4.55
N VAL A 466 24.03 -3.00 -4.53
CA VAL A 466 23.86 -3.77 -3.29
C VAL A 466 25.19 -3.90 -2.53
N ALA A 467 26.28 -4.23 -3.21
CA ALA A 467 27.61 -4.27 -2.59
C ALA A 467 28.05 -2.92 -2.03
N CYS A 468 27.71 -1.81 -2.71
CA CYS A 468 27.95 -0.46 -2.21
C CYS A 468 27.14 -0.17 -0.93
N MET A 469 25.86 -0.55 -0.89
CA MET A 469 25.03 -0.40 0.30
C MET A 469 25.55 -1.24 1.48
N GLU A 470 26.08 -2.43 1.22
CA GLU A 470 26.70 -3.30 2.24
C GLU A 470 27.99 -2.70 2.79
N GLY A 471 28.89 -2.22 1.91
CA GLY A 471 30.11 -1.51 2.30
C GLY A 471 29.83 -0.26 3.15
N ASN A 472 28.69 0.41 2.91
CA ASN A 472 28.20 1.54 3.69
C ASN A 472 27.44 1.14 4.97
N LYS A 473 27.36 -0.15 5.31
CA LYS A 473 26.66 -0.72 6.47
C LYS A 473 25.16 -0.42 6.51
N LEU A 474 24.54 -0.17 5.35
CA LEU A 474 23.10 0.08 5.22
C LEU A 474 22.30 -1.21 5.08
N VAL A 475 22.91 -2.24 4.49
CA VAL A 475 22.37 -3.60 4.39
C VAL A 475 23.35 -4.59 5.00
N ASP A 476 22.82 -5.72 5.42
CA ASP A 476 23.58 -6.86 5.91
C ASP A 476 22.89 -8.15 5.45
N TRP A 477 23.67 -9.06 4.88
CA TRP A 477 23.21 -10.33 4.34
C TRP A 477 23.52 -11.51 5.25
N ALA A 478 24.22 -11.28 6.37
CA ALA A 478 24.59 -12.31 7.33
C ALA A 478 23.40 -12.87 8.11
N GLU A 479 23.60 -14.07 8.66
CA GLU A 479 22.69 -14.72 9.59
C GLU A 479 22.83 -14.09 10.99
N GLU A 480 21.70 -13.82 11.64
CA GLU A 480 21.69 -13.36 13.04
C GLU A 480 22.02 -14.54 13.98
N ASP A 481 22.74 -14.30 15.06
CA ASP A 481 22.97 -15.34 16.08
C ASP A 481 21.64 -15.68 16.80
N LEU A 482 21.27 -16.95 16.78
CA LEU A 482 20.04 -17.47 17.39
C LEU A 482 20.20 -17.86 18.87
N ASN A 483 21.42 -17.81 19.41
CA ASN A 483 21.70 -18.19 20.79
C ASN A 483 20.84 -17.39 21.80
N GLY A 484 20.03 -18.10 22.59
CA GLY A 484 19.16 -17.50 23.61
C GLY A 484 17.87 -16.86 23.08
N LEU A 485 17.62 -16.86 21.77
CA LEU A 485 16.40 -16.30 21.15
C LEU A 485 15.32 -17.37 20.89
N LEU A 486 15.74 -18.63 20.73
CA LEU A 486 14.91 -19.75 20.28
C LEU A 486 15.26 -21.06 20.98
N ASP A 487 14.26 -21.93 21.11
CA ASP A 487 14.48 -23.34 21.40
C ASP A 487 14.80 -24.06 20.08
N THR A 488 16.09 -24.16 19.75
CA THR A 488 16.57 -24.59 18.43
C THR A 488 16.27 -26.06 18.13
N GLY A 489 15.84 -26.85 19.11
CA GLY A 489 15.52 -28.28 18.95
C GLY A 489 14.29 -28.59 18.10
N PHE A 490 13.39 -27.61 17.86
CA PHE A 490 12.15 -27.83 17.11
C PHE A 490 12.23 -27.57 15.60
N TYR A 491 13.28 -26.89 15.13
CA TYR A 491 13.41 -26.45 13.74
C TYR A 491 14.60 -27.13 13.07
N ASP A 492 14.45 -27.57 11.82
CA ASP A 492 15.57 -28.11 11.04
C ASP A 492 16.54 -27.02 10.57
N SER A 493 17.71 -27.41 10.08
CA SER A 493 18.77 -26.48 9.68
C SER A 493 18.33 -25.45 8.63
N SER A 494 17.45 -25.83 7.69
CA SER A 494 16.96 -24.90 6.67
C SER A 494 15.96 -23.90 7.23
N GLN A 495 15.12 -24.33 8.18
CA GLN A 495 14.22 -23.46 8.93
C GLN A 495 14.99 -22.51 9.86
N GLN A 496 15.98 -23.01 10.61
CA GLN A 496 16.84 -22.20 11.48
C GLN A 496 17.54 -21.10 10.68
N LYS A 497 18.13 -21.44 9.53
CA LYS A 497 18.73 -20.47 8.62
C LYS A 497 17.72 -19.40 8.17
N ALA A 498 16.51 -19.80 7.76
CA ALA A 498 15.48 -18.85 7.36
C ALA A 498 15.07 -17.91 8.51
N ILE A 499 15.00 -18.42 9.75
CA ILE A 499 14.72 -17.61 10.94
C ILE A 499 15.88 -16.64 11.21
N ALA A 500 17.12 -17.10 11.20
CA ALA A 500 18.31 -16.26 11.42
C ALA A 500 18.38 -15.09 10.41
N LEU A 501 18.16 -15.38 9.12
CA LEU A 501 18.08 -14.34 8.08
C LEU A 501 16.89 -13.39 8.29
N GLY A 502 15.74 -13.91 8.74
CA GLY A 502 14.53 -13.13 8.98
C GLY A 502 14.61 -12.22 10.21
N LEU A 503 15.48 -12.51 11.17
CA LEU A 503 15.70 -11.69 12.36
C LEU A 503 16.72 -10.57 12.15
N ASN A 504 17.58 -10.67 11.13
CA ASN A 504 18.51 -9.61 10.78
C ASN A 504 17.76 -8.32 10.39
N LYS A 505 17.86 -7.29 11.23
CA LYS A 505 17.16 -6.01 11.05
C LYS A 505 17.69 -5.17 9.89
N LYS A 506 18.93 -5.41 9.47
CA LYS A 506 19.58 -4.72 8.36
C LYS A 506 19.35 -5.41 7.03
N ARG A 507 18.80 -6.62 7.02
CA ARG A 507 18.37 -7.30 5.79
C ARG A 507 17.09 -6.63 5.27
N PRO A 508 17.13 -5.94 4.12
CA PRO A 508 15.97 -5.19 3.63
C PRO A 508 14.87 -6.10 3.10
N ILE A 509 15.24 -7.21 2.45
CA ILE A 509 14.31 -8.17 1.87
C ILE A 509 14.82 -9.60 2.08
N LEU A 510 13.90 -10.51 2.36
CA LEU A 510 14.14 -11.94 2.41
C LEU A 510 13.03 -12.67 1.65
N ILE A 511 13.43 -13.56 0.75
CA ILE A 511 12.53 -14.47 0.06
C ILE A 511 12.67 -15.85 0.70
N ILE A 512 11.57 -16.42 1.21
CA ILE A 512 11.53 -17.78 1.76
C ILE A 512 10.72 -18.65 0.80
N GLN A 513 11.41 -19.51 0.05
CA GLN A 513 10.75 -20.56 -0.71
C GLN A 513 10.41 -21.72 0.22
N GLY A 514 9.13 -22.02 0.37
CA GLY A 514 8.64 -23.10 1.21
C GLY A 514 7.84 -24.13 0.41
N PRO A 515 8.51 -25.20 -0.10
CA PRO A 515 7.86 -26.33 -0.74
C PRO A 515 6.75 -26.97 0.12
N PRO A 516 5.87 -27.81 -0.47
CA PRO A 516 4.78 -28.45 0.25
C PRO A 516 5.24 -29.20 1.50
N GLY A 517 4.61 -28.89 2.64
CA GLY A 517 4.89 -29.59 3.90
C GLY A 517 6.14 -29.14 4.65
N THR A 518 6.87 -28.11 4.20
CA THR A 518 8.13 -27.65 4.83
C THR A 518 7.95 -26.76 6.07
N GLY A 519 6.71 -26.48 6.47
CA GLY A 519 6.45 -25.68 7.68
C GLY A 519 6.65 -24.16 7.50
N LYS A 520 6.60 -23.64 6.27
CA LYS A 520 6.68 -22.19 5.92
C LYS A 520 5.97 -21.27 6.91
N THR A 521 4.68 -21.53 7.15
CA THR A 521 3.87 -20.73 8.08
C THR A 521 4.37 -20.81 9.53
N GLY A 522 4.93 -21.95 9.95
CA GLY A 522 5.54 -22.11 11.28
C GLY A 522 6.84 -21.33 11.43
N VAL A 523 7.65 -21.25 10.38
CA VAL A 523 8.85 -20.40 10.30
C VAL A 523 8.46 -18.92 10.39
N LEU A 524 7.46 -18.49 9.61
CA LEU A 524 6.96 -17.10 9.66
C LEU A 524 6.41 -16.75 11.05
N ARG A 525 5.63 -17.65 11.65
CA ARG A 525 5.11 -17.48 13.01
C ARG A 525 6.24 -17.20 14.00
N GLU A 526 7.34 -17.95 13.91
CA GLU A 526 8.46 -17.80 14.83
C GLU A 526 9.23 -16.50 14.62
N ILE A 527 9.50 -16.13 13.36
CA ILE A 527 10.12 -14.84 13.03
C ILE A 527 9.26 -13.70 13.58
N ILE A 528 7.94 -13.74 13.34
CA ILE A 528 7.00 -12.73 13.82
C ILE A 528 7.01 -12.66 15.35
N SER A 529 6.95 -13.80 16.03
CA SER A 529 7.01 -13.90 17.50
C SER A 529 8.27 -13.24 18.06
N ALA A 530 9.44 -13.58 17.53
CA ALA A 530 10.71 -13.02 17.95
C ALA A 530 10.80 -11.50 17.68
N VAL A 531 10.29 -11.03 16.54
CA VAL A 531 10.24 -9.60 16.20
C VAL A 531 9.32 -8.82 17.15
N ILE A 532 8.16 -9.37 17.50
CA ILE A 532 7.24 -8.75 18.48
C ILE A 532 7.86 -8.68 19.87
N ARG A 533 8.57 -9.74 20.30
CA ARG A 533 9.31 -9.77 21.58
C ARG A 533 10.35 -8.65 21.68
N GLN A 534 10.88 -8.19 20.54
CA GLN A 534 11.81 -7.06 20.47
C GLN A 534 11.11 -5.69 20.40
N GLY A 535 9.78 -5.65 20.58
CA GLY A 535 8.98 -4.41 20.58
C GLY A 535 8.70 -3.84 19.19
N GLN A 536 8.95 -4.60 18.12
CA GLN A 536 8.73 -4.16 16.74
C GLN A 536 7.29 -4.41 16.29
N ARG A 537 6.79 -3.56 15.38
CA ARG A 537 5.45 -3.70 14.79
C ARG A 537 5.52 -4.41 13.44
N VAL A 538 4.60 -5.35 13.24
CA VAL A 538 4.56 -6.21 12.06
C VAL A 538 3.26 -6.03 11.29
N LEU A 539 3.35 -5.89 9.97
CA LEU A 539 2.22 -6.03 9.05
C LEU A 539 2.33 -7.40 8.38
N VAL A 540 1.32 -8.25 8.51
CA VAL A 540 1.26 -9.55 7.83
C VAL A 540 0.17 -9.50 6.77
N THR A 541 0.49 -9.86 5.54
CA THR A 541 -0.46 -9.91 4.44
C THR A 541 -0.36 -11.20 3.64
N ALA A 542 -1.38 -11.45 2.84
CA ALA A 542 -1.43 -12.52 1.85
C ALA A 542 -2.40 -12.13 0.72
N PRO A 543 -2.34 -12.76 -0.46
CA PRO A 543 -3.28 -12.47 -1.55
C PRO A 543 -4.73 -12.86 -1.20
N THR A 544 -4.94 -13.91 -0.40
CA THR A 544 -6.28 -14.45 -0.10
C THR A 544 -6.68 -14.27 1.36
N ASN A 545 -7.98 -14.13 1.65
CA ASN A 545 -8.46 -14.02 3.04
C ASN A 545 -8.18 -15.29 3.84
N ALA A 546 -8.32 -16.47 3.24
CA ALA A 546 -8.04 -17.73 3.90
C ALA A 546 -6.58 -17.83 4.38
N ALA A 547 -5.61 -17.40 3.56
CA ALA A 547 -4.20 -17.38 3.96
C ALA A 547 -3.95 -16.39 5.13
N VAL A 548 -4.60 -15.22 5.11
CA VAL A 548 -4.51 -14.26 6.23
C VAL A 548 -5.12 -14.86 7.50
N ASP A 549 -6.29 -15.47 7.42
CA ASP A 549 -7.02 -15.99 8.57
C ASP A 549 -6.28 -17.18 9.21
N ASN A 550 -5.64 -18.04 8.40
CA ASN A 550 -4.72 -19.08 8.87
C ASN A 550 -3.53 -18.49 9.67
N MET A 551 -3.01 -17.34 9.25
CA MET A 551 -1.98 -16.61 10.00
C MET A 551 -2.54 -15.99 11.29
N VAL A 552 -3.77 -15.47 11.28
CA VAL A 552 -4.43 -14.93 12.48
C VAL A 552 -4.59 -16.03 13.54
N GLU A 553 -5.02 -17.23 13.16
CA GLU A 553 -5.17 -18.37 14.06
C GLU A 553 -3.85 -18.71 14.74
N LYS A 554 -2.80 -18.93 13.95
CA LYS A 554 -1.46 -19.29 14.45
C LYS A 554 -0.81 -18.21 15.32
N LEU A 555 -1.06 -16.93 15.04
CA LEU A 555 -0.52 -15.83 15.82
C LEU A 555 -1.34 -15.55 17.09
N SER A 556 -2.61 -15.93 17.11
CA SER A 556 -3.50 -15.73 18.28
C SER A 556 -3.09 -16.59 19.47
N GLU A 557 -2.46 -17.74 19.23
CA GLU A 557 -1.92 -18.65 20.26
C GLU A 557 -0.78 -18.03 21.09
N ILE A 558 -0.11 -17.00 20.55
CA ILE A 558 1.11 -16.42 21.14
C ILE A 558 0.79 -15.37 22.23
N GLY A 559 -0.49 -15.00 22.39
CA GLY A 559 -0.91 -13.98 23.37
C GLY A 559 -0.62 -12.54 22.96
N SER A 560 -0.27 -12.30 21.69
CA SER A 560 0.07 -10.97 21.14
C SER A 560 -1.17 -10.11 20.85
N ASN A 561 -1.00 -8.78 20.82
CA ASN A 561 -2.05 -7.87 20.36
C ASN A 561 -2.16 -7.88 18.83
N VAL A 562 -3.00 -8.78 18.33
CA VAL A 562 -3.23 -9.09 16.92
C VAL A 562 -4.56 -8.47 16.46
N VAL A 563 -4.54 -7.73 15.35
CA VAL A 563 -5.74 -7.11 14.76
C VAL A 563 -5.85 -7.46 13.29
N ARG A 564 -6.96 -8.13 12.91
CA ARG A 564 -7.32 -8.46 11.53
C ARG A 564 -8.18 -7.36 10.92
N VAL A 565 -7.67 -6.67 9.90
CA VAL A 565 -8.36 -5.61 9.15
C VAL A 565 -8.87 -6.17 7.84
N GLY A 566 -10.17 -6.04 7.58
CA GLY A 566 -10.82 -6.52 6.36
C GLY A 566 -12.34 -6.42 6.47
N ASN A 567 -13.04 -6.74 5.39
CA ASN A 567 -14.49 -6.84 5.41
C ASN A 567 -14.90 -8.00 6.35
N PRO A 568 -15.70 -7.77 7.40
CA PRO A 568 -16.15 -8.83 8.32
C PRO A 568 -16.79 -10.02 7.62
N ALA A 569 -17.47 -9.81 6.49
CA ALA A 569 -18.08 -10.89 5.71
C ALA A 569 -17.05 -11.86 5.10
N ARG A 570 -15.80 -11.40 4.84
CA ARG A 570 -14.73 -12.23 4.27
C ARG A 570 -13.82 -12.88 5.31
N ILE A 571 -14.08 -12.63 6.60
CA ILE A 571 -13.24 -13.11 7.70
C ILE A 571 -13.87 -14.39 8.25
N SER A 572 -13.07 -15.45 8.37
CA SER A 572 -13.51 -16.71 8.94
C SER A 572 -14.07 -16.52 10.35
N PRO A 573 -15.21 -17.17 10.70
CA PRO A 573 -15.78 -17.13 12.04
C PRO A 573 -14.79 -17.51 13.15
N ALA A 574 -13.85 -18.42 12.85
CA ALA A 574 -12.83 -18.88 13.80
C ALA A 574 -11.93 -17.73 14.30
N VAL A 575 -11.73 -16.69 13.48
CA VAL A 575 -10.84 -15.56 13.79
C VAL A 575 -11.60 -14.22 13.90
N ALA A 576 -12.93 -14.24 13.83
CA ALA A 576 -13.77 -13.05 13.86
C ALA A 576 -13.57 -12.20 15.12
N SER A 577 -13.27 -12.82 16.26
CA SER A 577 -12.94 -12.15 17.54
C SER A 577 -11.70 -11.26 17.48
N LYS A 578 -10.82 -11.48 16.49
CA LYS A 578 -9.63 -10.67 16.22
C LYS A 578 -9.86 -9.61 15.13
N SER A 579 -11.04 -9.58 14.52
CA SER A 579 -11.37 -8.59 13.50
C SER A 579 -11.47 -7.19 14.12
N LEU A 580 -11.01 -6.18 13.38
CA LEU A 580 -11.11 -4.78 13.82
C LEU A 580 -12.55 -4.38 14.15
N ALA A 581 -13.51 -4.81 13.32
CA ALA A 581 -14.92 -4.51 13.52
C ALA A 581 -15.43 -5.09 14.85
N GLU A 582 -15.11 -6.35 15.15
CA GLU A 582 -15.57 -6.98 16.39
C GLU A 582 -14.91 -6.37 17.62
N ILE A 583 -13.60 -6.14 17.59
CA ILE A 583 -12.88 -5.49 18.71
C ILE A 583 -13.45 -4.09 18.98
N VAL A 584 -13.76 -3.32 17.94
CA VAL A 584 -14.42 -2.01 18.07
C VAL A 584 -15.83 -2.16 18.64
N ASN A 585 -16.61 -3.12 18.17
CA ASN A 585 -17.96 -3.39 18.66
C ASN A 585 -17.95 -3.74 20.15
N THR A 586 -17.04 -4.62 20.58
CA THR A 586 -16.89 -5.00 21.99
C THR A 586 -16.48 -3.79 22.83
N LYS A 587 -15.47 -3.00 22.42
CA LYS A 587 -15.04 -1.79 23.15
C LYS A 587 -16.12 -0.71 23.22
N LEU A 588 -17.02 -0.65 22.24
CA LEU A 588 -18.08 0.36 22.16
C LEU A 588 -19.46 -0.15 22.62
N ALA A 589 -19.58 -1.36 23.16
CA ALA A 589 -20.88 -1.95 23.49
C ALA A 589 -21.71 -1.07 24.44
N ASP A 590 -21.11 -0.62 25.55
CA ASP A 590 -21.77 0.26 26.52
C ASP A 590 -22.10 1.64 25.94
N PHE A 591 -21.19 2.19 25.14
CA PHE A 591 -21.41 3.48 24.48
C PHE A 591 -22.53 3.40 23.44
N LYS A 592 -22.62 2.29 22.69
CA LYS A 592 -23.67 2.02 21.71
C LYS A 592 -25.02 1.84 22.38
N SER A 593 -25.10 1.13 23.50
CA SER A 593 -26.36 0.95 24.23
C SER A 593 -26.89 2.28 24.78
N GLU A 594 -26.02 3.11 25.35
CA GLU A 594 -26.39 4.45 25.82
C GLU A 594 -26.82 5.36 24.65
N PHE A 595 -26.13 5.26 23.53
CA PHE A 595 -26.43 6.00 22.30
C PHE A 595 -27.82 5.64 21.74
N GLU A 596 -28.14 4.36 21.59
CA GLU A 596 -29.44 3.91 21.09
C GLU A 596 -30.57 4.26 22.05
N ARG A 597 -30.33 4.26 23.37
CA ARG A 597 -31.30 4.76 24.36
C ARG A 597 -31.60 6.25 24.16
N LYS A 598 -30.56 7.10 24.04
CA LYS A 598 -30.73 8.56 23.79
C LYS A 598 -31.45 8.83 22.47
N LYS A 599 -31.08 8.10 21.42
CA LYS A 599 -31.69 8.21 20.08
C LYS A 599 -33.16 7.79 20.09
N SER A 600 -33.52 6.74 20.83
CA SER A 600 -34.91 6.28 20.96
C SER A 600 -35.77 7.29 21.71
N ASN A 601 -35.25 7.87 22.81
CA ASN A 601 -35.93 8.93 23.54
C ASN A 601 -36.19 10.14 22.64
N LEU A 602 -35.17 10.64 21.92
CA LEU A 602 -35.34 11.78 21.01
C LEU A 602 -36.28 11.47 19.83
N ARG A 603 -36.30 10.23 19.33
CA ARG A 603 -37.28 9.83 18.29
C ARG A 603 -38.71 9.82 18.83
N ARG A 604 -38.90 9.36 20.08
CA ARG A 604 -40.19 9.43 20.75
C ARG A 604 -40.62 10.88 20.96
N ASP A 605 -39.72 11.74 21.44
CA ASP A 605 -39.99 13.17 21.64
C ASP A 605 -40.34 13.84 20.31
N LEU A 606 -39.63 13.50 19.22
CA LEU A 606 -39.94 13.97 17.87
C LEU A 606 -41.34 13.54 17.41
N SER A 607 -41.75 12.30 17.72
CA SER A 607 -43.09 11.79 17.41
C SER A 607 -44.19 12.50 18.20
N HIS A 608 -43.89 13.07 19.36
CA HIS A 608 -44.84 13.88 20.13
C HIS A 608 -44.90 15.35 19.67
N CYS A 609 -43.91 15.81 18.91
CA CYS A 609 -43.82 17.19 18.39
C CYS A 609 -44.52 17.37 17.03
N LEU A 610 -45.72 16.83 16.84
CA LEU A 610 -46.45 16.85 15.55
C LEU A 610 -46.95 18.24 15.10
N LYS A 611 -46.82 19.28 15.94
CA LYS A 611 -47.40 20.62 15.68
C LYS A 611 -46.44 21.81 15.85
N ASP A 612 -45.19 21.59 16.29
CA ASP A 612 -44.20 22.66 16.49
C ASP A 612 -42.95 22.37 15.65
N ASP A 613 -42.89 23.02 14.48
CA ASP A 613 -41.81 22.87 13.50
C ASP A 613 -40.45 23.32 14.05
N SER A 614 -40.43 24.28 14.97
CA SER A 614 -39.18 24.81 15.55
C SER A 614 -38.59 23.80 16.55
N LEU A 615 -39.43 23.23 17.41
CA LEU A 615 -39.03 22.17 18.34
C LEU A 615 -38.61 20.88 17.60
N ALA A 616 -39.36 20.48 16.58
CA ALA A 616 -39.03 19.34 15.73
C ALA A 616 -37.68 19.54 15.00
N ALA A 617 -37.39 20.75 14.51
CA ALA A 617 -36.09 21.07 13.91
C ALA A 617 -34.94 20.96 14.93
N GLY A 618 -35.14 21.43 16.18
CA GLY A 618 -34.19 21.27 17.28
C GLY A 618 -33.85 19.82 17.58
N ILE A 619 -34.86 18.94 17.67
CA ILE A 619 -34.68 17.50 17.92
C ILE A 619 -33.95 16.82 16.75
N ARG A 620 -34.27 17.16 15.49
CA ARG A 620 -33.55 16.66 14.32
C ARG A 620 -32.07 17.06 14.36
N GLN A 621 -31.77 18.28 14.80
CA GLN A 621 -30.39 18.76 14.95
C GLN A 621 -29.65 17.99 16.06
N LEU A 622 -30.30 17.68 17.18
CA LEU A 622 -29.73 16.85 18.25
C LEU A 622 -29.45 15.41 17.75
N LEU A 623 -30.37 14.80 17.01
CA LEU A 623 -30.15 13.48 16.39
C LEU A 623 -28.95 13.50 15.43
N LYS A 624 -28.79 14.58 14.65
CA LYS A 624 -27.63 14.78 13.76
C LYS A 624 -26.32 14.94 14.55
N GLN A 625 -26.34 15.70 15.66
CA GLN A 625 -25.18 15.86 16.54
C GLN A 625 -24.80 14.56 17.24
N LEU A 626 -25.78 13.78 17.68
CA LEU A 626 -25.59 12.43 18.22
C LEU A 626 -24.88 11.54 17.18
N GLY A 627 -25.40 11.46 15.95
CA GLY A 627 -24.77 10.67 14.88
C GLY A 627 -23.31 11.08 14.61
N LYS A 628 -23.00 12.38 14.65
CA LYS A 628 -21.62 12.89 14.54
C LYS A 628 -20.73 12.44 15.71
N THR A 629 -21.28 12.46 16.92
CA THR A 629 -20.57 12.05 18.14
C THR A 629 -20.22 10.57 18.10
N MET A 630 -21.16 9.72 17.66
CA MET A 630 -20.92 8.28 17.47
C MET A 630 -19.80 8.02 16.46
N LYS A 631 -19.88 8.62 15.26
CA LYS A 631 -18.83 8.48 14.23
C LYS A 631 -17.47 9.02 14.68
N LYS A 632 -17.44 10.04 15.54
CA LYS A 632 -16.20 10.56 16.13
C LYS A 632 -15.59 9.53 17.09
N LYS A 633 -16.39 9.02 18.02
CA LYS A 633 -15.96 8.03 19.02
C LYS A 633 -15.50 6.72 18.38
N GLU A 634 -16.18 6.27 17.34
CA GLU A 634 -15.79 5.10 16.55
C GLU A 634 -14.41 5.28 15.92
N ARG A 635 -14.17 6.41 15.22
CA ARG A 635 -12.86 6.71 14.62
C ARG A 635 -11.73 6.80 15.64
N GLU A 636 -11.99 7.41 16.79
CA GLU A 636 -11.01 7.49 17.89
C GLU A 636 -10.65 6.10 18.41
N THR A 637 -11.65 5.23 18.59
CA THR A 637 -11.47 3.86 19.07
C THR A 637 -10.70 3.00 18.06
N VAL A 638 -11.04 3.10 16.77
CA VAL A 638 -10.30 2.43 15.68
C VAL A 638 -8.83 2.83 15.69
N LYS A 639 -8.55 4.14 15.79
CA LYS A 639 -7.17 4.65 15.83
C LYS A 639 -6.41 4.12 17.04
N GLU A 640 -7.03 4.10 18.22
CA GLU A 640 -6.42 3.56 19.44
C GLU A 640 -6.08 2.07 19.31
N ILE A 641 -7.00 1.26 18.79
CA ILE A 641 -6.80 -0.19 18.58
C ILE A 641 -5.64 -0.42 17.61
N LEU A 642 -5.66 0.21 16.44
CA LEU A 642 -4.63 -0.02 15.42
C LEU A 642 -3.26 0.52 15.83
N SER A 643 -3.20 1.62 16.58
CA SER A 643 -1.93 2.18 17.07
C SER A 643 -1.30 1.32 18.17
N SER A 644 -2.12 0.63 18.98
CA SER A 644 -1.65 -0.27 20.03
C SER A 644 -1.37 -1.70 19.53
N ALA A 645 -1.79 -2.04 18.31
CA ALA A 645 -1.57 -3.35 17.71
C ALA A 645 -0.08 -3.59 17.41
N GLN A 646 0.43 -4.73 17.89
CA GLN A 646 1.78 -5.22 17.58
C GLN A 646 1.80 -5.91 16.21
N VAL A 647 0.72 -6.60 15.87
CA VAL A 647 0.52 -7.22 14.55
C VAL A 647 -0.77 -6.74 13.94
N VAL A 648 -0.68 -6.21 12.72
CA VAL A 648 -1.84 -5.91 11.88
C VAL A 648 -1.84 -6.91 10.74
N LEU A 649 -3.00 -7.56 10.50
CA LEU A 649 -3.18 -8.50 9.40
C LEU A 649 -4.22 -8.00 8.42
N ALA A 650 -3.92 -8.07 7.13
CA ALA A 650 -4.86 -7.71 6.06
C ALA A 650 -4.52 -8.48 4.78
N THR A 651 -5.40 -8.51 3.79
CA THR A 651 -4.97 -8.95 2.45
C THR A 651 -4.01 -7.91 1.85
N ASN A 652 -3.25 -8.28 0.81
CA ASN A 652 -2.37 -7.33 0.09
C ASN A 652 -3.15 -6.07 -0.32
N ILE A 653 -4.32 -6.25 -0.93
CA ILE A 653 -5.23 -5.16 -1.29
C ILE A 653 -5.80 -4.47 -0.06
N GLY A 654 -6.13 -5.21 1.00
CA GLY A 654 -6.63 -4.68 2.28
C GLY A 654 -5.64 -3.74 2.97
N ALA A 655 -4.33 -3.92 2.77
CA ALA A 655 -3.31 -3.03 3.32
C ALA A 655 -3.33 -1.61 2.72
N ALA A 656 -3.96 -1.42 1.56
CA ALA A 656 -4.22 -0.10 0.99
C ALA A 656 -5.38 0.65 1.66
N ASP A 657 -6.11 0.02 2.58
CA ASP A 657 -7.18 0.67 3.33
C ASP A 657 -6.64 1.91 4.07
N PRO A 658 -7.34 3.06 4.01
CA PRO A 658 -6.91 4.28 4.70
C PRO A 658 -6.62 4.08 6.19
N LEU A 659 -7.32 3.16 6.85
CA LEU A 659 -7.10 2.83 8.26
C LEU A 659 -5.70 2.24 8.50
N VAL A 660 -5.18 1.44 7.56
CA VAL A 660 -3.85 0.84 7.64
C VAL A 660 -2.78 1.81 7.16
N ARG A 661 -3.02 2.50 6.04
CA ARG A 661 -2.06 3.46 5.45
C ARG A 661 -1.76 4.68 6.32
N CYS A 662 -2.71 5.10 7.16
CA CYS A 662 -2.51 6.23 8.07
C CYS A 662 -1.73 5.85 9.34
N LEU A 663 -1.37 4.58 9.52
CA LEU A 663 -0.51 4.14 10.62
C LEU A 663 0.93 4.55 10.37
N ASP A 664 1.71 4.61 11.45
CA ASP A 664 3.15 4.72 11.35
C ASP A 664 3.74 3.50 10.62
N SER A 665 4.88 3.70 9.98
CA SER A 665 5.57 2.64 9.24
C SER A 665 5.81 1.40 10.10
N PHE A 666 5.60 0.23 9.51
CA PHE A 666 5.88 -1.05 10.16
C PHE A 666 7.39 -1.33 10.13
N ASP A 667 7.88 -2.02 11.15
CA ASP A 667 9.27 -2.44 11.19
C ASP A 667 9.52 -3.64 10.28
N LEU A 668 8.53 -4.52 10.13
CA LEU A 668 8.57 -5.68 9.25
C LEU A 668 7.24 -5.84 8.54
N VAL A 669 7.29 -6.09 7.23
CA VAL A 669 6.16 -6.57 6.42
C VAL A 669 6.40 -8.03 6.07
N VAL A 670 5.43 -8.90 6.32
CA VAL A 670 5.46 -10.31 5.93
C VAL A 670 4.36 -10.55 4.90
N ILE A 671 4.70 -11.09 3.72
CA ILE A 671 3.72 -11.49 2.72
C ILE A 671 3.77 -13.02 2.60
N ASP A 672 2.73 -13.70 3.08
CA ASP A 672 2.56 -15.14 2.89
C ASP A 672 1.84 -15.43 1.55
N GLU A 673 2.04 -16.63 1.02
CA GLU A 673 1.57 -17.05 -0.31
C GLU A 673 1.90 -16.06 -1.45
N ALA A 674 3.05 -15.42 -1.37
CA ALA A 674 3.48 -14.39 -2.33
C ALA A 674 3.73 -14.94 -3.76
N GLY A 675 3.84 -16.28 -3.92
CA GLY A 675 3.90 -16.93 -5.24
C GLY A 675 2.56 -16.88 -6.00
N GLN A 676 1.44 -16.73 -5.29
CA GLN A 676 0.10 -16.59 -5.89
C GLN A 676 -0.29 -15.13 -6.14
N ALA A 677 0.58 -14.17 -5.79
CA ALA A 677 0.29 -12.75 -5.87
C ALA A 677 0.95 -12.11 -7.10
N ILE A 678 0.20 -11.32 -7.86
CA ILE A 678 0.78 -10.43 -8.86
C ILE A 678 1.71 -9.44 -8.17
N GLU A 679 2.85 -9.13 -8.78
CA GLU A 679 3.84 -8.25 -8.17
C GLU A 679 3.31 -6.87 -7.75
N PRO A 680 2.46 -6.18 -8.56
CA PRO A 680 1.88 -4.89 -8.14
C PRO A 680 1.18 -4.94 -6.79
N SER A 681 0.52 -6.06 -6.48
CA SER A 681 -0.19 -6.24 -5.21
C SER A 681 0.77 -6.35 -4.02
N CYS A 682 1.95 -6.95 -4.21
CA CYS A 682 2.97 -7.07 -3.17
C CYS A 682 3.56 -5.70 -2.80
N TRP A 683 3.64 -4.77 -3.75
CA TRP A 683 4.14 -3.41 -3.47
C TRP A 683 3.22 -2.60 -2.55
N ILE A 684 1.93 -2.94 -2.45
CA ILE A 684 0.99 -2.27 -1.53
C ILE A 684 1.49 -2.35 -0.08
N PRO A 685 1.68 -3.54 0.52
CA PRO A 685 2.18 -3.65 1.88
C PRO A 685 3.69 -3.36 2.01
N ILE A 686 4.53 -3.67 1.00
CA ILE A 686 5.99 -3.43 1.07
C ILE A 686 6.28 -1.96 1.35
N LEU A 687 5.56 -1.04 0.69
CA LEU A 687 5.77 0.41 0.84
C LEU A 687 5.39 0.94 2.23
N LEU A 688 4.76 0.14 3.09
CA LEU A 688 4.39 0.49 4.46
C LEU A 688 5.44 0.05 5.50
N GLY A 689 6.44 -0.75 5.11
CA GLY A 689 7.45 -1.33 5.99
C GLY A 689 8.87 -0.81 5.77
N LYS A 690 9.72 -0.97 6.78
CA LYS A 690 11.18 -0.70 6.68
C LYS A 690 11.95 -1.82 5.97
N ARG A 691 11.50 -3.06 6.17
CA ARG A 691 11.99 -4.30 5.54
C ARG A 691 10.85 -5.27 5.32
N CYS A 692 11.04 -6.25 4.43
CA CYS A 692 10.02 -7.25 4.15
C CYS A 692 10.53 -8.70 4.06
N ILE A 693 9.63 -9.63 4.33
CA ILE A 693 9.81 -11.06 4.09
C ILE A 693 8.68 -11.50 3.17
N LEU A 694 9.00 -12.07 2.01
CA LEU A 694 8.03 -12.69 1.13
C LEU A 694 8.22 -14.19 1.20
N ALA A 695 7.15 -14.92 1.47
CA ALA A 695 7.16 -16.36 1.59
C ALA A 695 6.11 -16.97 0.66
N GLY A 696 6.48 -18.06 0.03
CA GLY A 696 5.62 -18.72 -0.95
C GLY A 696 6.38 -19.84 -1.65
N ASP A 697 5.86 -20.26 -2.78
CA ASP A 697 6.49 -21.26 -3.62
C ASP A 697 6.11 -21.02 -5.07
N GLN A 698 7.09 -20.64 -5.90
CA GLN A 698 6.89 -20.34 -7.31
C GLN A 698 6.68 -21.60 -8.18
N PHE A 699 6.89 -22.80 -7.63
CA PHE A 699 6.57 -24.08 -8.31
C PHE A 699 5.16 -24.59 -7.98
N GLN A 700 4.36 -23.82 -7.22
CA GLN A 700 2.94 -24.06 -7.02
C GLN A 700 2.10 -23.15 -7.93
N LEU A 701 0.81 -22.97 -7.62
CA LEU A 701 -0.08 -22.14 -8.43
C LEU A 701 0.44 -20.69 -8.51
N ALA A 702 0.62 -20.21 -9.73
CA ALA A 702 0.95 -18.83 -10.06
C ALA A 702 -0.30 -17.91 -9.90
N PRO A 703 -0.13 -16.58 -9.98
CA PRO A 703 -1.26 -15.66 -10.05
C PRO A 703 -2.15 -15.97 -11.25
N ILE A 704 -3.46 -15.95 -11.05
CA ILE A 704 -4.43 -16.20 -12.11
C ILE A 704 -4.54 -14.94 -12.98
N ILE A 705 -4.18 -15.06 -14.25
CA ILE A 705 -4.26 -14.00 -15.27
C ILE A 705 -5.14 -14.51 -16.41
N LEU A 706 -6.25 -13.81 -16.66
CA LEU A 706 -7.22 -14.13 -17.70
C LEU A 706 -6.72 -13.71 -19.09
N SER A 707 -6.16 -12.51 -19.21
CA SER A 707 -5.67 -12.00 -20.49
C SER A 707 -4.36 -12.67 -20.86
N ARG A 708 -4.37 -13.41 -21.97
CA ARG A 708 -3.15 -13.97 -22.56
C ARG A 708 -2.09 -12.90 -22.83
N LYS A 709 -2.51 -11.70 -23.27
CA LYS A 709 -1.59 -10.58 -23.51
C LYS A 709 -0.95 -10.08 -22.21
N ALA A 710 -1.71 -10.01 -21.11
CA ALA A 710 -1.16 -9.62 -19.82
C ALA A 710 -0.20 -10.70 -19.27
N LEU A 711 -0.56 -11.97 -19.45
CA LEU A 711 0.27 -13.12 -19.06
C LEU A 711 1.60 -13.13 -19.80
N GLU A 712 1.58 -13.06 -21.14
CA GLU A 712 2.78 -12.99 -21.99
C GLU A 712 3.61 -11.73 -21.72
N GLY A 713 2.98 -10.64 -21.31
CA GLY A 713 3.65 -9.40 -20.89
C GLY A 713 4.33 -9.47 -19.52
N GLY A 714 4.18 -10.59 -18.79
CA GLY A 714 4.85 -10.85 -17.52
C GLY A 714 4.02 -10.55 -16.27
N LEU A 715 2.72 -10.27 -16.38
CA LEU A 715 1.87 -10.00 -15.19
C LEU A 715 1.71 -11.25 -14.31
N GLY A 716 1.80 -12.45 -14.90
CA GLY A 716 1.75 -13.72 -14.19
C GLY A 716 3.07 -14.13 -13.52
N VAL A 717 4.17 -13.40 -13.78
CA VAL A 717 5.45 -13.65 -13.10
C VAL A 717 5.34 -13.06 -11.69
N SER A 718 5.36 -13.95 -10.69
CA SER A 718 5.26 -13.52 -9.29
C SER A 718 6.51 -12.77 -8.84
N PHE A 719 6.41 -11.99 -7.76
CA PHE A 719 7.59 -11.35 -7.16
C PHE A 719 8.66 -12.41 -6.82
N LEU A 720 8.24 -13.56 -6.27
CA LEU A 720 9.14 -14.65 -5.87
C LEU A 720 9.97 -15.16 -7.04
N GLU A 721 9.31 -15.43 -8.17
CA GLU A 721 9.95 -15.91 -9.38
C GLU A 721 10.95 -14.88 -9.93
N ARG A 722 10.55 -13.61 -10.03
CA ARG A 722 11.48 -12.55 -10.47
C ARG A 722 12.66 -12.41 -9.50
N ALA A 723 12.44 -12.55 -8.20
CA ALA A 723 13.46 -12.37 -7.18
C ALA A 723 14.56 -13.47 -7.19
N GLU A 724 14.31 -14.65 -7.77
CA GLU A 724 15.35 -15.66 -7.97
C GLU A 724 16.46 -15.19 -8.91
N THR A 725 16.14 -14.27 -9.83
CA THR A 725 17.11 -13.71 -10.78
C THR A 725 17.99 -12.61 -10.17
N PHE A 726 17.68 -12.13 -8.97
CA PHE A 726 18.37 -11.01 -8.35
C PHE A 726 19.61 -11.44 -7.58
N HIS A 727 20.69 -10.68 -7.78
CA HIS A 727 21.90 -10.73 -6.94
C HIS A 727 22.42 -12.15 -6.69
N GLU A 728 22.39 -13.02 -7.71
CA GLU A 728 22.82 -14.43 -7.62
C GLU A 728 22.08 -15.23 -6.53
N GLY A 729 20.81 -14.90 -6.28
CA GLY A 729 19.97 -15.61 -5.31
C GLY A 729 20.20 -15.23 -3.84
N VAL A 730 21.05 -14.24 -3.54
CA VAL A 730 21.35 -13.79 -2.15
C VAL A 730 20.09 -13.41 -1.37
N LEU A 731 19.04 -12.96 -2.06
CA LEU A 731 17.77 -12.58 -1.42
C LEU A 731 16.99 -13.79 -0.91
N ALA A 732 17.22 -14.98 -1.46
CA ALA A 732 16.37 -16.15 -1.28
C ALA A 732 16.99 -17.23 -0.37
N THR A 733 16.13 -17.92 0.36
CA THR A 733 16.45 -19.15 1.10
C THR A 733 15.36 -20.18 0.84
N LYS A 734 15.73 -21.46 0.81
CA LYS A 734 14.81 -22.58 0.53
C LYS A 734 14.67 -23.47 1.75
N LEU A 735 13.44 -23.80 2.13
CA LEU A 735 13.16 -24.83 3.12
C LEU A 735 13.26 -26.21 2.46
N THR A 736 13.96 -27.14 3.11
CA THR A 736 14.36 -28.41 2.46
C THR A 736 13.80 -29.66 3.13
N THR A 737 13.32 -29.58 4.37
CA THR A 737 12.73 -30.73 5.07
C THR A 737 11.22 -30.63 5.09
N GLN A 738 10.51 -31.65 4.60
CA GLN A 738 9.05 -31.73 4.58
C GLN A 738 8.51 -32.69 5.64
N TYR A 739 7.35 -32.34 6.19
CA TYR A 739 6.70 -32.99 7.33
C TYR A 739 5.26 -33.44 7.00
N ARG A 740 4.92 -33.63 5.72
CA ARG A 740 3.56 -33.95 5.26
C ARG A 740 3.45 -35.32 4.58
N MET A 741 4.34 -35.62 3.65
CA MET A 741 4.20 -36.71 2.69
C MET A 741 5.12 -37.89 3.04
N ASN A 742 4.70 -39.09 2.68
CA ASN A 742 5.58 -40.26 2.62
C ASN A 742 6.71 -40.00 1.61
N ASP A 743 7.89 -40.56 1.85
CA ASP A 743 9.07 -40.33 0.99
C ASP A 743 8.86 -40.79 -0.46
N ALA A 744 8.08 -41.85 -0.69
CA ALA A 744 7.74 -42.29 -2.04
C ALA A 744 6.99 -41.20 -2.84
N ILE A 745 6.16 -40.39 -2.18
CA ILE A 745 5.42 -39.28 -2.80
C ILE A 745 6.33 -38.05 -2.92
N ALA A 746 7.02 -37.70 -1.82
CA ALA A 746 7.86 -36.52 -1.74
C ALA A 746 9.05 -36.57 -2.71
N SER A 747 9.66 -37.75 -2.89
CA SER A 747 10.84 -37.94 -3.74
C SER A 747 10.56 -37.70 -5.22
N TRP A 748 9.36 -38.02 -5.71
CA TRP A 748 8.95 -37.67 -7.08
C TRP A 748 8.84 -36.15 -7.23
N ALA A 749 8.06 -35.50 -6.37
CA ALA A 749 7.90 -34.04 -6.42
C ALA A 749 9.25 -33.32 -6.26
N SER A 750 10.12 -33.85 -5.39
CA SER A 750 11.47 -33.33 -5.19
C SER A 750 12.30 -33.37 -6.47
N LYS A 751 12.29 -34.49 -7.21
CA LYS A 751 13.10 -34.66 -8.42
C LYS A 751 12.61 -33.76 -9.55
N GLU A 752 11.29 -33.74 -9.77
CA GLU A 752 10.69 -33.01 -10.90
C GLU A 752 10.68 -31.50 -10.70
N MET A 753 10.43 -31.01 -9.48
CA MET A 753 10.17 -29.58 -9.22
C MET A 753 11.23 -28.90 -8.37
N TYR A 754 12.00 -29.65 -7.57
CA TYR A 754 12.91 -29.08 -6.57
C TYR A 754 14.35 -29.62 -6.68
N ASN A 755 14.77 -30.10 -7.86
CA ASN A 755 16.14 -30.58 -8.14
C ASN A 755 16.68 -31.62 -7.14
N GLY A 756 15.81 -32.44 -6.57
CA GLY A 756 16.18 -33.45 -5.56
C GLY A 756 16.52 -32.88 -4.17
N LEU A 757 16.25 -31.60 -3.90
CA LEU A 757 16.63 -30.94 -2.63
C LEU A 757 15.64 -31.17 -1.47
N LEU A 758 14.40 -31.59 -1.75
CA LEU A 758 13.36 -31.78 -0.75
C LEU A 758 13.52 -33.16 -0.08
N LYS A 759 13.65 -33.17 1.25
CA LYS A 759 13.87 -34.37 2.07
C LYS A 759 12.71 -34.60 3.01
N SER A 760 12.35 -35.87 3.21
CA SER A 760 11.30 -36.25 4.16
C SER A 760 11.84 -36.33 5.59
N SER A 761 11.17 -35.67 6.53
CA SER A 761 11.43 -35.86 7.96
C SER A 761 11.16 -37.31 8.34
N SER A 762 11.99 -37.85 9.24
CA SER A 762 11.81 -39.19 9.83
C SER A 762 10.42 -39.45 10.39
N SER A 763 9.68 -38.39 10.78
CA SER A 763 8.30 -38.46 11.27
C SER A 763 7.26 -38.83 10.20
N VAL A 764 7.58 -38.66 8.91
CA VAL A 764 6.66 -38.92 7.79
C VAL A 764 7.25 -39.84 6.73
N THR A 765 8.57 -40.07 6.71
CA THR A 765 9.28 -40.85 5.68
C THR A 765 8.56 -42.15 5.31
N SER A 766 8.08 -42.90 6.31
CA SER A 766 7.47 -44.22 6.12
C SER A 766 5.99 -44.29 6.52
N HIS A 767 5.32 -43.18 6.80
CA HIS A 767 3.95 -43.24 7.32
C HIS A 767 2.95 -43.77 6.28
N LEU A 768 2.02 -44.61 6.72
CA LEU A 768 1.00 -45.25 5.91
C LEU A 768 -0.39 -44.93 6.47
N LEU A 769 -1.43 -45.07 5.64
CA LEU A 769 -2.82 -44.95 6.11
C LEU A 769 -3.14 -45.96 7.21
N ALA A 770 -2.54 -47.16 7.16
CA ALA A 770 -2.70 -48.21 8.17
C ALA A 770 -2.14 -47.81 9.55
N ASP A 771 -1.24 -46.83 9.62
CA ASP A 771 -0.69 -46.33 10.88
C ASP A 771 -1.67 -45.35 11.58
N SER A 772 -2.74 -44.95 10.89
CA SER A 772 -3.73 -44.03 11.43
C SER A 772 -4.63 -44.73 12.46
N PRO A 773 -4.87 -44.14 13.64
CA PRO A 773 -5.74 -44.72 14.65
C PRO A 773 -7.21 -44.84 14.21
N PHE A 774 -7.58 -44.18 13.10
CA PHE A 774 -8.93 -44.19 12.54
C PHE A 774 -9.15 -45.26 11.47
N VAL A 775 -8.08 -45.85 10.95
CA VAL A 775 -8.15 -46.88 9.91
C VAL A 775 -8.05 -48.24 10.58
N LYS A 776 -9.17 -48.96 10.65
CA LYS A 776 -9.16 -50.38 11.06
C LYS A 776 -8.54 -51.19 9.93
N GLU A 777 -7.57 -52.05 10.24
CA GLU A 777 -7.12 -53.08 9.29
C GLU A 777 -8.36 -53.87 8.85
N LEU A 778 -8.77 -53.72 7.59
CA LEU A 778 -9.74 -54.64 7.02
C LEU A 778 -9.04 -55.99 6.92
N ALA A 779 -9.57 -56.99 7.63
CA ALA A 779 -9.25 -58.38 7.35
C ALA A 779 -9.44 -58.61 5.83
N PRO A 780 -8.53 -59.33 5.16
CA PRO A 780 -8.54 -59.44 3.71
C PRO A 780 -9.85 -60.09 3.24
N GLN A 781 -10.77 -59.29 2.71
CA GLN A 781 -11.91 -59.80 1.97
C GLN A 781 -11.52 -59.90 0.49
N PRO A 782 -11.75 -61.05 -0.18
CA PRO A 782 -11.23 -61.31 -1.52
C PRO A 782 -11.84 -60.47 -2.66
N SER A 783 -12.76 -59.53 -2.38
CA SER A 783 -13.59 -58.87 -3.40
C SER A 783 -13.44 -57.35 -3.50
N LEU A 784 -12.58 -56.69 -2.71
CA LEU A 784 -12.37 -55.24 -2.79
C LEU A 784 -11.03 -54.91 -3.47
N CYS A 785 -11.16 -54.49 -4.73
CA CYS A 785 -10.18 -53.84 -5.60
C CYS A 785 -8.73 -53.76 -5.10
N SER A 786 -7.87 -54.55 -5.75
CA SER A 786 -6.41 -54.57 -5.66
C SER A 786 -5.72 -53.20 -5.87
N LEU A 787 -6.45 -52.16 -6.25
CA LEU A 787 -5.94 -50.80 -6.46
C LEU A 787 -5.76 -50.00 -5.15
N LEU A 788 -6.44 -50.36 -4.07
CA LEU A 788 -6.33 -49.70 -2.75
C LEU A 788 -5.27 -50.33 -1.83
N MET A 789 -4.64 -51.44 -2.25
CA MET A 789 -3.64 -52.20 -1.50
C MET A 789 -2.20 -51.97 -1.99
N LEU A 790 -1.93 -50.87 -2.70
CA LEU A 790 -0.60 -50.53 -3.21
C LEU A 790 0.26 -49.76 -2.19
N LEU A 791 0.51 -50.35 -1.01
CA LEU A 791 1.55 -49.88 -0.08
C LEU A 791 2.27 -51.05 0.64
N LYS A 792 2.67 -52.06 -0.12
CA LYS A 792 3.82 -52.92 0.23
C LYS A 792 4.72 -53.09 -0.98
N CYS A 793 5.52 -52.07 -1.28
CA CYS A 793 6.75 -52.30 -2.03
C CYS A 793 7.80 -52.77 -1.02
N ASN A 794 8.03 -54.08 -1.00
CA ASN A 794 9.19 -54.67 -0.34
C ASN A 794 10.44 -54.44 -1.22
N SER A 795 11.52 -54.05 -0.52
CA SER A 795 12.95 -54.09 -0.88
C SER A 795 13.44 -53.35 -2.10
#